data_AF-A0A3D5SWA6-F1
#
_entry.id   AF-A0A3D5SWA6-F1
#
_cell.length_a   1.000
_cell.length_b   1.000
_cell.length_c   1.000
_cell.angle_alpha   90.00
_cell.angle_beta   90.00
_cell.angle_gamma   90.00
#
_symmetry.space_group_name_H-M   'P 1'
#
loop_
_entity.id
_entity.type
_entity.pdbx_description
1 polymer ?
#
loop_
_entity_poly.entity_id
_entity_poly.type
_entity_poly.pdbx_seq_one_letter_code
_entity_poly.pdbx_strand_id
1 'polypeptide(L)'
;ASGEPALALYAPIDAAPDALRLKVLRRGTPIALSEGLPMLEHMGLRVIEERPYRIGVAGDEAVWIHDFGMTCAAELSLDRVRPLFQDALLRVWTGETDDDDFNRLILARGLSWREVAVLRSYAKYMRQAGSGFSQGYIERTLAVHSGLAAQLIELFRLRFDPAAARDAQAAARQDEAIEQSLAAVESLDEDRILRRFLALIRASVRTNYYQRGPGGAHKPWLSFKFDCARVPGLPEPRPLYEIYVCSPRVEGVHLRGGKVARGGLRWSDRMEDYRTEVLGLAKAQRVKNAVIVPVGSKGGFVLRRPPAGREALAAEAVPCYRTYLRGLLDLTDNLVGGKVVPPPDVVRYDEDDPYLVVAADKGTAAFSDYANEISREYGFWLGDAFASGGSAGFDHKKMAITARGAWESVRRHFRELGMDPDRDDFTVAGIGDMSGDVFGNGMLRSRHLRLVAAFDHRHVFLDPDPDPEASFAERERLFRLPRSSWADYDAKCISAGGGVWPRSAKSVPVSAPVRAVLGIADEALAPAELIRAILRAPVDLLYNGGIGTYVKSRAETHAEVGDRANDAVRVDGAELRARAVVEGGNLGFTQRARIEYAAAGGRINTDAIDNSAGVDCSDHEVNLKILLDAVVTQGELTLRQRDALLVEMTEEVAGLVLHDNIEQNRALQLACAQGAALLDAQARFIRHLEKSGRLDRALEFLPGDEELAARKAAGLGLTSPENAVLLAYAKLDLYEEVLSSDLPEDPAFAGALFAYFPEAVRTRFREAIARHPLKREIVATCVANGLVNLAGAVFVFRLREETGAQAADVVRAWALARDAFAVRALSEAAVSLDARVPVALRSELMITLLRLMGRGTRWFLRRPALVRDPSATLAEFAPRIARLAERLPELLGHEDRGALEAALAQSRTEGVPEPLALSSASFEALYAALDIAQLSIETGSDVERVAATYFSAAALLELRWVAAQIAALPGESQWQGLARSALRDEFASAAAALA
;
A
#
# COMPACT_ATOMS: atom_id res chain seq x y z
N ALA A 1 6.17 31.15 -41.18
CA ALA A 1 5.28 29.99 -41.37
C ALA A 1 4.74 29.43 -40.04
N SER A 2 5.30 29.77 -38.85
CA SER A 2 4.89 29.19 -37.57
C SER A 2 3.75 29.90 -36.81
N GLY A 3 3.28 31.08 -37.25
CA GLY A 3 2.27 31.85 -36.50
C GLY A 3 2.77 32.52 -35.20
N GLU A 4 4.01 32.26 -34.81
CA GLU A 4 4.69 32.89 -33.67
C GLU A 4 5.01 34.37 -33.95
N PRO A 5 4.89 35.25 -32.93
CA PRO A 5 5.27 36.64 -33.09
C PRO A 5 6.80 36.80 -33.16
N ALA A 6 7.28 37.76 -33.96
CA ALA A 6 8.68 38.19 -33.89
C ALA A 6 8.80 39.38 -32.91
N LEU A 7 9.84 39.37 -32.08
CA LEU A 7 10.03 40.34 -31.00
C LEU A 7 11.30 41.17 -31.19
N ALA A 8 11.25 42.46 -30.87
CA ALA A 8 12.41 43.32 -30.76
C ALA A 8 12.28 44.28 -29.58
N LEU A 9 13.08 44.05 -28.53
CA LEU A 9 13.19 44.93 -27.37
C LEU A 9 14.37 45.91 -27.57
N TYR A 10 14.12 47.21 -27.41
CA TYR A 10 15.12 48.26 -27.60
C TYR A 10 14.90 49.45 -26.67
N ALA A 11 15.96 50.23 -26.44
CA ALA A 11 15.89 51.54 -25.82
C ALA A 11 15.90 52.63 -26.91
N PRO A 12 14.99 53.61 -26.90
CA PRO A 12 15.08 54.77 -27.78
C PRO A 12 16.35 55.58 -27.52
N ILE A 13 16.91 56.22 -28.56
CA ILE A 13 18.20 56.92 -28.50
C ILE A 13 18.20 58.11 -27.52
N ASP A 14 17.03 58.73 -27.30
CA ASP A 14 16.85 59.90 -26.40
C ASP A 14 15.92 59.60 -25.20
N ALA A 15 15.75 58.32 -24.84
CA ALA A 15 14.87 57.91 -23.75
C ALA A 15 15.54 58.00 -22.37
N ALA A 16 14.73 58.14 -21.32
CA ALA A 16 15.19 57.97 -19.94
C ALA A 16 15.73 56.54 -19.72
N PRO A 17 16.68 56.32 -18.79
CA PRO A 17 17.31 55.00 -18.57
C PRO A 17 16.34 53.85 -18.26
N ASP A 18 15.16 54.17 -17.76
CA ASP A 18 14.08 53.25 -17.40
C ASP A 18 13.07 52.99 -18.54
N ALA A 19 13.18 53.72 -19.66
CA ALA A 19 12.25 53.65 -20.78
C ALA A 19 12.68 52.60 -21.83
N LEU A 20 11.79 51.63 -22.06
CA LEU A 20 11.97 50.53 -23.01
C LEU A 20 10.85 50.54 -24.06
N ARG A 21 11.16 50.01 -25.24
CA ARG A 21 10.16 49.73 -26.26
C ARG A 21 10.24 48.30 -26.75
N LEU A 22 9.09 47.69 -26.99
CA LEU A 22 8.97 46.34 -27.54
C LEU A 22 8.11 46.39 -28.80
N LYS A 23 8.68 45.98 -29.93
CA LYS A 23 7.93 45.67 -31.14
C LYS A 23 7.56 44.20 -31.15
N VAL A 24 6.27 43.92 -31.32
CA VAL A 24 5.72 42.57 -31.53
C VAL A 24 5.11 42.51 -32.92
N LEU A 25 5.69 41.68 -33.79
CA LEU A 25 5.25 41.51 -35.16
C LEU A 25 4.49 40.19 -35.31
N ARG A 26 3.23 40.25 -35.75
CA ARG A 26 2.36 39.06 -35.92
C ARG A 26 1.73 39.04 -37.30
N ARG A 27 1.68 37.87 -37.93
CA ARG A 27 0.98 37.66 -39.21
C ARG A 27 -0.50 37.32 -38.95
N GLY A 28 -1.39 37.86 -39.78
CA GLY A 28 -2.83 37.59 -39.73
C GLY A 28 -3.59 38.57 -38.85
N THR A 29 -3.93 38.16 -37.63
CA THR A 29 -4.77 38.92 -36.70
C THR A 29 -3.95 39.81 -35.76
N PRO A 30 -4.47 41.01 -35.39
CA PRO A 30 -3.84 41.84 -34.36
C PRO A 30 -3.87 41.14 -33.01
N ILE A 31 -2.97 41.55 -32.11
CA ILE A 31 -2.92 41.08 -30.72
C ILE A 31 -3.95 41.88 -29.91
N ALA A 32 -4.79 41.17 -29.14
CA ALA A 32 -5.66 41.84 -28.19
C ALA A 32 -4.83 42.34 -26.99
N LEU A 33 -5.05 43.59 -26.57
CA LEU A 33 -4.32 44.16 -25.42
C LEU A 33 -4.51 43.34 -24.15
N SER A 34 -5.70 42.74 -23.96
CA SER A 34 -5.99 41.84 -22.84
C SER A 34 -5.17 40.56 -22.84
N GLU A 35 -4.58 40.18 -23.98
CA GLU A 35 -3.68 39.02 -24.09
C GLU A 35 -2.21 39.42 -23.85
N GLY A 36 -1.79 40.58 -24.37
CA GLY A 36 -0.38 41.00 -24.33
C GLY A 36 0.04 41.76 -23.06
N LEU A 37 -0.83 42.59 -22.49
CA LEU A 37 -0.50 43.43 -21.33
C LEU A 37 -0.14 42.60 -20.08
N PRO A 38 -0.91 41.57 -19.67
CA PRO A 38 -0.59 40.78 -18.49
C PRO A 38 0.81 40.15 -18.54
N MET A 39 1.21 39.64 -19.70
CA MET A 39 2.54 39.04 -19.90
C MET A 39 3.67 40.02 -19.63
N LEU A 40 3.52 41.27 -20.08
CA LEU A 40 4.51 42.34 -19.87
C LEU A 40 4.55 42.77 -18.41
N GLU A 41 3.39 42.89 -17.76
CA GLU A 41 3.27 43.26 -16.35
C GLU A 41 3.88 42.20 -15.42
N HIS A 42 3.63 40.91 -15.68
CA HIS A 42 4.23 39.80 -14.95
C HIS A 42 5.75 39.69 -15.14
N MET A 43 6.30 40.27 -16.22
CA MET A 43 7.75 40.42 -16.41
C MET A 43 8.34 41.63 -15.68
N GLY A 44 7.53 42.43 -15.00
CA GLY A 44 7.95 43.59 -14.21
C GLY A 44 8.03 44.88 -15.02
N LEU A 45 7.34 44.94 -16.16
CA LEU A 45 7.24 46.13 -17.00
C LEU A 45 5.92 46.84 -16.76
N ARG A 46 5.96 48.18 -16.72
CA ARG A 46 4.75 49.00 -16.72
C ARG A 46 4.53 49.55 -18.12
N VAL A 47 3.45 49.13 -18.77
CA VAL A 47 3.09 49.60 -20.11
C VAL A 47 2.45 51.00 -20.02
N ILE A 48 2.97 51.93 -20.81
CA ILE A 48 2.54 53.35 -20.81
C ILE A 48 1.68 53.66 -22.03
N GLU A 49 2.07 53.14 -23.20
CA GLU A 49 1.36 53.36 -24.45
C GLU A 49 1.54 52.15 -25.39
N GLU A 50 0.61 51.98 -26.33
CA GLU A 50 0.69 51.02 -27.42
C GLU A 50 0.41 51.71 -28.75
N ARG A 51 1.20 51.39 -29.78
CA ARG A 51 1.04 51.92 -31.14
C ARG A 51 0.91 50.76 -32.13
N PRO A 52 -0.29 50.46 -32.63
CA PRO A 52 -0.51 49.39 -33.59
C PRO A 52 -0.33 49.92 -35.03
N TYR A 53 0.43 49.17 -35.84
CA TYR A 53 0.62 49.43 -37.25
C TYR A 53 0.21 48.21 -38.07
N ARG A 54 -0.63 48.41 -39.09
CA ARG A 54 -1.01 47.37 -40.04
C ARG A 54 -0.19 47.51 -41.32
N ILE A 55 0.54 46.47 -41.70
CA ILE A 55 1.31 46.39 -42.94
C ILE A 55 0.58 45.45 -43.90
N GLY A 56 0.12 45.99 -45.02
CA GLY A 56 -0.41 45.19 -46.12
C GLY A 56 0.73 44.60 -46.94
N VAL A 57 0.70 43.28 -47.16
CA VAL A 57 1.63 42.57 -48.06
C VAL A 57 0.82 42.14 -49.29
N ALA A 58 1.23 42.57 -50.49
CA ALA A 58 0.49 42.26 -51.71
C ALA A 58 0.48 40.74 -51.96
N GLY A 59 -0.70 40.12 -51.93
CA GLY A 59 -0.88 38.68 -52.15
C GLY A 59 -0.64 37.77 -50.94
N ASP A 60 -0.41 38.32 -49.74
CA ASP A 60 -0.20 37.58 -48.48
C ASP A 60 -1.07 38.19 -47.35
N GLU A 61 -1.13 37.52 -46.20
CA GLU A 61 -1.83 38.04 -45.02
C GLU A 61 -1.17 39.31 -44.47
N ALA A 62 -1.98 40.21 -43.91
CA ALA A 62 -1.49 41.43 -43.29
C ALA A 62 -0.58 41.11 -42.08
N VAL A 63 0.47 41.92 -41.88
CA VAL A 63 1.35 41.84 -40.71
C VAL A 63 1.03 43.02 -39.79
N TRP A 64 0.83 42.73 -38.51
CA TRP A 64 0.61 43.73 -37.47
C TRP A 64 1.89 43.94 -36.69
N ILE A 65 2.26 45.19 -36.44
CA ILE A 65 3.33 45.59 -35.53
C ILE A 65 2.68 46.31 -34.36
N HIS A 66 2.80 45.76 -33.17
CA HIS A 66 2.45 46.43 -31.92
C HIS A 66 3.72 46.97 -31.28
N ASP A 67 3.81 48.29 -31.13
CA ASP A 67 4.97 48.96 -30.53
C ASP A 67 4.60 49.50 -29.14
N PHE A 68 4.97 48.75 -28.11
CA PHE A 68 4.69 49.05 -26.72
C PHE A 68 5.77 49.96 -26.14
N GLY A 69 5.36 51.12 -25.61
CA GLY A 69 6.20 51.98 -24.78
C GLY A 69 6.04 51.59 -23.31
N MET A 70 7.15 51.26 -22.64
CA MET A 70 7.16 50.65 -21.32
C MET A 70 8.21 51.29 -20.42
N THR A 71 8.02 51.16 -19.10
CA THR A 71 9.02 51.54 -18.09
C THR A 71 9.38 50.33 -17.24
N CYS A 72 10.64 50.23 -16.82
CA CYS A 72 11.11 49.20 -15.90
C CYS A 72 11.74 49.84 -14.66
N ALA A 73 11.36 49.36 -13.47
CA ALA A 73 11.86 49.89 -12.21
C ALA A 73 13.32 49.48 -11.88
N ALA A 74 13.87 48.49 -12.60
CA ALA A 74 15.22 47.99 -12.38
C ALA A 74 16.25 48.73 -13.25
N GLU A 75 17.46 48.96 -12.74
CA GLU A 75 18.61 49.32 -13.59
C GLU A 75 19.01 48.10 -14.43
N LEU A 76 18.84 48.20 -15.75
CA LEU A 76 19.00 47.06 -16.66
C LEU A 76 20.23 47.21 -17.56
N SER A 77 21.05 46.16 -17.61
CA SER A 77 21.97 45.96 -18.72
C SER A 77 21.21 45.39 -19.92
N LEU A 78 20.63 46.25 -20.75
CA LEU A 78 19.74 45.87 -21.85
C LEU A 78 20.33 44.77 -22.75
N ASP A 79 21.60 44.84 -23.10
CA ASP A 79 22.24 43.86 -23.99
C ASP A 79 22.28 42.45 -23.40
N ARG A 80 22.35 42.33 -22.07
CA ARG A 80 22.34 41.04 -21.37
C ARG A 80 20.92 40.48 -21.25
N VAL A 81 19.94 41.33 -20.91
CA VAL A 81 18.57 40.88 -20.63
C VAL A 81 17.72 40.75 -21.89
N ARG A 82 18.01 41.47 -22.97
CA ARG A 82 17.26 41.44 -24.24
C ARG A 82 17.04 40.02 -24.77
N PRO A 83 18.07 39.17 -24.96
CA PRO A 83 17.84 37.82 -25.48
C PRO A 83 17.02 36.94 -24.51
N LEU A 84 17.24 37.07 -23.20
CA LEU A 84 16.52 36.29 -22.18
C LEU A 84 15.05 36.69 -22.10
N PHE A 85 14.76 37.99 -22.12
CA PHE A 85 13.41 38.53 -22.12
C PHE A 85 12.64 38.12 -23.37
N GLN A 86 13.24 38.28 -24.55
CA GLN A 86 12.59 37.91 -25.81
C GLN A 86 12.30 36.41 -25.88
N ASP A 87 13.23 35.55 -25.49
CA ASP A 87 12.98 34.10 -25.44
C ASP A 87 11.87 33.79 -24.42
N ALA A 88 11.95 34.32 -23.21
CA ALA A 88 10.92 34.09 -22.19
C ALA A 88 9.53 34.52 -22.65
N LEU A 89 9.40 35.69 -23.29
CA LEU A 89 8.11 36.20 -23.76
C LEU A 89 7.54 35.32 -24.85
N LEU A 90 8.37 34.79 -25.76
CA LEU A 90 7.93 33.79 -26.75
C LEU A 90 7.42 32.51 -26.06
N ARG A 91 8.14 32.00 -25.04
CA ARG A 91 7.73 30.79 -24.32
C ARG A 91 6.47 30.96 -23.50
N VAL A 92 6.24 32.15 -22.93
CA VAL A 92 4.95 32.49 -22.29
C VAL A 92 3.85 32.51 -23.35
N TRP A 93 4.12 33.13 -24.51
CA TRP A 93 3.16 33.23 -25.61
C TRP A 93 2.73 31.88 -26.17
N THR A 94 3.68 30.96 -26.37
CA THR A 94 3.40 29.59 -26.85
C THR A 94 2.88 28.67 -25.75
N GLY A 95 2.83 29.15 -24.51
CA GLY A 95 2.37 28.39 -23.35
C GLY A 95 3.36 27.32 -22.86
N GLU A 96 4.63 27.41 -23.27
CA GLU A 96 5.74 26.55 -22.84
C GLU A 96 6.25 26.90 -21.42
N THR A 97 5.92 28.09 -20.92
CA THR A 97 6.11 28.45 -19.51
C THR A 97 4.88 29.18 -18.97
N ASP A 98 4.89 29.46 -17.67
CA ASP A 98 3.79 30.10 -16.97
C ASP A 98 3.86 31.63 -17.04
N ASP A 99 2.68 32.25 -17.12
CA ASP A 99 2.50 33.71 -17.09
C ASP A 99 2.18 34.15 -15.66
N ASP A 100 3.21 34.38 -14.85
CA ASP A 100 3.10 34.78 -13.44
C ASP A 100 4.26 35.71 -13.00
N ASP A 101 4.14 36.29 -11.81
CA ASP A 101 5.06 37.31 -11.30
C ASP A 101 6.48 36.78 -10.99
N PHE A 102 6.73 35.46 -11.06
CA PHE A 102 8.11 34.94 -11.03
C PHE A 102 8.93 35.44 -12.22
N ASN A 103 8.28 35.77 -13.35
CA ASN A 103 8.93 36.25 -14.57
C ASN A 103 9.66 37.59 -14.37
N ARG A 104 9.35 38.36 -13.33
CA ARG A 104 10.09 39.57 -12.95
C ARG A 104 11.58 39.34 -12.71
N LEU A 105 11.96 38.13 -12.28
CA LEU A 105 13.35 37.75 -12.04
C LEU A 105 14.21 37.76 -13.31
N ILE A 106 13.60 37.63 -14.49
CA ILE A 106 14.30 37.67 -15.78
C ILE A 106 14.94 39.04 -15.97
N LEU A 107 14.18 40.11 -15.78
CA LEU A 107 14.70 41.46 -15.90
C LEU A 107 15.52 41.85 -14.66
N ALA A 108 15.07 41.51 -13.46
CA ALA A 108 15.73 41.92 -12.22
C ALA A 108 17.16 41.38 -12.06
N ARG A 109 17.43 40.15 -12.54
CA ARG A 109 18.75 39.49 -12.35
C ARG A 109 19.32 38.80 -13.59
N GLY A 110 18.63 38.87 -14.73
CA GLY A 110 19.08 38.18 -15.94
C GLY A 110 18.99 36.66 -15.80
N LEU A 111 17.99 36.15 -15.10
CA LEU A 111 17.69 34.72 -15.08
C LEU A 111 16.97 34.32 -16.38
N SER A 112 17.24 33.13 -16.88
CA SER A 112 16.48 32.52 -17.97
C SER A 112 15.11 32.06 -17.50
N TRP A 113 14.15 31.93 -18.41
CA TRP A 113 12.82 31.39 -18.09
C TRP A 113 12.88 29.97 -17.48
N ARG A 114 13.91 29.18 -17.83
CA ARG A 114 14.14 27.84 -17.26
C ARG A 114 14.59 27.90 -15.81
N GLU A 115 15.50 28.80 -15.46
CA GLU A 115 15.92 29.01 -14.07
C GLU A 115 14.76 29.52 -13.23
N VAL A 116 13.97 30.45 -13.77
CA VAL A 116 12.72 30.90 -13.13
C VAL A 116 11.74 29.74 -12.93
N ALA A 117 11.63 28.83 -13.90
CA ALA A 117 10.80 27.64 -13.77
C ALA A 117 11.25 26.71 -12.62
N VAL A 118 12.54 26.64 -12.28
CA VAL A 118 13.03 25.87 -11.11
C VAL A 118 12.47 26.46 -9.81
N LEU A 119 12.61 27.78 -9.61
CA LEU A 119 12.05 28.45 -8.42
C LEU A 119 10.53 28.32 -8.39
N ARG A 120 9.86 28.49 -9.53
CA ARG A 120 8.41 28.30 -9.64
C ARG A 120 7.99 26.88 -9.25
N SER A 121 8.71 25.85 -9.69
CA SER A 121 8.43 24.46 -9.32
C SER A 121 8.61 24.21 -7.82
N TYR A 122 9.68 24.72 -7.20
CA TYR A 122 9.84 24.62 -5.75
C TYR A 122 8.73 25.35 -4.98
N ALA A 123 8.28 26.52 -5.46
CA ALA A 123 7.17 27.25 -4.84
C ALA A 123 5.86 26.46 -4.88
N LYS A 124 5.54 25.84 -6.02
CA LYS A 124 4.36 24.99 -6.19
C LYS A 124 4.42 23.75 -5.30
N TYR A 125 5.59 23.12 -5.21
CA TYR A 125 5.80 22.00 -4.29
C TYR A 125 5.60 22.41 -2.83
N MET A 126 6.13 23.57 -2.39
CA MET A 126 5.92 24.07 -1.03
C MET A 126 4.43 24.22 -0.68
N ARG A 127 3.62 24.72 -1.62
CA ARG A 127 2.17 24.83 -1.42
C ARG A 127 1.55 23.45 -1.17
N GLN A 128 1.89 22.46 -2.00
CA GLN A 128 1.42 21.09 -1.84
C GLN A 128 1.95 20.41 -0.56
N ALA A 129 3.12 20.80 -0.09
CA ALA A 129 3.71 20.33 1.17
C ALA A 129 3.10 21.00 2.43
N GLY A 130 2.06 21.84 2.29
CA GLY A 130 1.35 22.47 3.40
C GLY A 130 1.86 23.85 3.80
N SER A 131 2.54 24.57 2.91
CA SER A 131 2.95 25.96 3.17
C SER A 131 1.73 26.89 3.28
N GLY A 132 1.66 27.66 4.37
CA GLY A 132 0.62 28.68 4.57
C GLY A 132 0.81 29.98 3.78
N PHE A 133 1.93 30.15 3.06
CA PHE A 133 2.20 31.35 2.27
C PHE A 133 1.50 31.29 0.90
N SER A 134 0.87 32.39 0.50
CA SER A 134 0.26 32.50 -0.84
C SER A 134 1.31 32.63 -1.94
N GLN A 135 0.97 32.17 -3.15
CA GLN A 135 1.87 32.24 -4.31
C GLN A 135 2.34 33.69 -4.57
N GLY A 136 1.41 34.66 -4.58
CA GLY A 136 1.76 36.07 -4.77
C GLY A 136 2.69 36.63 -3.70
N TYR A 137 2.67 36.11 -2.47
CA TYR A 137 3.62 36.55 -1.44
C TYR A 137 5.02 35.96 -1.66
N ILE A 138 5.10 34.69 -2.09
CA ILE A 138 6.35 34.05 -2.47
C ILE A 138 7.00 34.76 -3.66
N GLU A 139 6.22 35.07 -4.70
CA GLU A 139 6.66 35.80 -5.88
C GLU A 139 7.24 37.17 -5.52
N ARG A 140 6.52 37.95 -4.71
CA ARG A 140 7.02 39.24 -4.21
C ARG A 140 8.29 39.11 -3.39
N THR A 141 8.38 38.10 -2.53
CA THR A 141 9.57 37.86 -1.69
C THR A 141 10.80 37.63 -2.56
N LEU A 142 10.71 36.77 -3.57
CA LEU A 142 11.82 36.52 -4.49
C LEU A 142 12.14 37.74 -5.36
N ALA A 143 11.15 38.53 -5.77
CA ALA A 143 11.37 39.75 -6.54
C ALA A 143 12.12 40.82 -5.72
N VAL A 144 11.71 41.03 -4.46
CA VAL A 144 12.40 41.93 -3.50
C VAL A 144 13.82 41.44 -3.23
N HIS A 145 13.96 40.15 -2.91
CA HIS A 145 15.25 39.50 -2.61
C HIS A 145 15.87 38.82 -3.84
N SER A 146 15.82 39.49 -4.99
CA SER A 146 16.24 38.91 -6.26
C SER A 146 17.71 38.45 -6.28
N GLY A 147 18.58 39.10 -5.49
CA GLY A 147 19.97 38.65 -5.29
C GLY A 147 20.06 37.25 -4.67
N LEU A 148 19.28 36.98 -3.62
CA LEU A 148 19.15 35.66 -3.00
C LEU A 148 18.53 34.64 -3.97
N ALA A 149 17.54 35.04 -4.77
CA ALA A 149 16.97 34.18 -5.81
C ALA A 149 18.04 33.71 -6.83
N ALA A 150 18.93 34.61 -7.25
CA ALA A 150 20.05 34.27 -8.14
C ALA A 150 21.08 33.38 -7.44
N GLN A 151 21.39 33.63 -6.16
CA GLN A 151 22.29 32.78 -5.37
C GLN A 151 21.74 31.35 -5.19
N LEU A 152 20.42 31.19 -5.00
CA LEU A 152 19.74 29.90 -4.91
C LEU A 152 19.85 29.12 -6.23
N ILE A 153 19.67 29.80 -7.37
CA ILE A 153 19.88 29.19 -8.70
C ILE A 153 21.33 28.79 -8.92
N GLU A 154 22.28 29.61 -8.47
CA GLU A 154 23.70 29.26 -8.57
C GLU A 154 24.03 28.02 -7.72
N LEU A 155 23.47 27.90 -6.51
CA LEU A 155 23.60 26.67 -5.72
C LEU A 155 22.98 25.47 -6.44
N PHE A 156 21.79 25.63 -7.03
CA PHE A 156 21.15 24.58 -7.82
C PHE A 156 22.05 24.12 -8.99
N ARG A 157 22.66 25.07 -9.72
CA ARG A 157 23.57 24.79 -10.82
C ARG A 157 24.82 24.05 -10.35
N LEU A 158 25.48 24.55 -9.31
CA LEU A 158 26.67 23.92 -8.74
C LEU A 158 26.40 22.49 -8.25
N ARG A 159 25.16 22.19 -7.85
CA ARG A 159 24.79 20.85 -7.40
C ARG A 159 24.37 19.89 -8.50
N PHE A 160 23.67 20.36 -9.53
CA PHE A 160 23.00 19.47 -10.47
C PHE A 160 23.51 19.54 -11.90
N ASP A 161 24.33 20.52 -12.26
CA ASP A 161 25.00 20.56 -13.57
C ASP A 161 26.08 19.46 -13.60
N PRO A 162 26.00 18.46 -14.50
CA PRO A 162 27.01 17.40 -14.59
C PRO A 162 28.44 17.93 -14.83
N ALA A 163 28.58 19.12 -15.42
CA ALA A 163 29.87 19.77 -15.60
C ALA A 163 30.38 20.47 -14.32
N ALA A 164 29.49 21.10 -13.55
CA ALA A 164 29.87 21.88 -12.36
C ALA A 164 29.91 21.06 -11.05
N ALA A 165 29.10 20.00 -10.94
CA ALA A 165 28.94 19.18 -9.74
C ALA A 165 30.20 18.41 -9.30
N ARG A 166 31.30 18.54 -10.04
CA ARG A 166 32.62 18.01 -9.68
C ARG A 166 33.32 18.82 -8.59
N ASP A 167 32.88 20.05 -8.31
CA ASP A 167 33.42 20.91 -7.25
C ASP A 167 32.42 21.04 -6.08
N ALA A 168 32.39 20.03 -5.22
CA ALA A 168 31.55 20.03 -4.02
C ALA A 168 31.90 21.19 -3.05
N GLN A 169 33.13 21.70 -3.09
CA GLN A 169 33.53 22.83 -2.24
C GLN A 169 32.92 24.15 -2.71
N ALA A 170 32.78 24.35 -4.02
CA ALA A 170 32.07 25.51 -4.55
C ALA A 170 30.60 25.53 -4.12
N ALA A 171 29.91 24.39 -4.19
CA ALA A 171 28.54 24.27 -3.71
C ALA A 171 28.43 24.58 -2.20
N ALA A 172 29.35 24.05 -1.37
CA ALA A 172 29.37 24.34 0.06
C ALA A 172 29.62 25.83 0.39
N ARG A 173 30.58 26.47 -0.30
CA ARG A 173 30.83 27.92 -0.12
C ARG A 173 29.62 28.77 -0.53
N GLN A 174 28.93 28.37 -1.61
CA GLN A 174 27.73 29.08 -2.06
C GLN A 174 26.57 28.91 -1.06
N ASP A 175 26.43 27.71 -0.50
CA ASP A 175 25.46 27.40 0.55
C ASP A 175 25.68 28.27 1.81
N GLU A 176 26.94 28.41 2.26
CA GLU A 176 27.33 29.31 3.35
C GLU A 176 27.07 30.79 3.02
N ALA A 177 27.36 31.22 1.79
CA ALA A 177 27.11 32.60 1.36
C ALA A 177 25.61 32.95 1.34
N ILE A 178 24.74 31.99 1.00
CA ILE A 178 23.30 32.14 1.09
C ILE A 178 22.87 32.30 2.56
N GLU A 179 23.38 31.46 3.48
CA GLU A 179 23.06 31.58 4.91
C GLU A 179 23.46 32.95 5.50
N GLN A 180 24.62 33.49 5.08
CA GLN A 180 25.04 34.85 5.46
C GLN A 180 24.10 35.92 4.89
N SER A 181 23.68 35.76 3.64
CA SER A 181 22.76 36.70 2.97
C SER A 181 21.36 36.65 3.59
N LEU A 182 20.90 35.47 4.02
CA LEU A 182 19.63 35.28 4.74
C LEU A 182 19.62 35.98 6.10
N ALA A 183 20.76 36.06 6.79
CA ALA A 183 20.86 36.77 8.08
C ALA A 183 20.58 38.28 7.98
N ALA A 184 20.64 38.86 6.78
CA ALA A 184 20.32 40.26 6.52
C ALA A 184 18.84 40.50 6.16
N VAL A 185 18.00 39.46 6.09
CA VAL A 185 16.57 39.60 5.77
C VAL A 185 15.79 40.02 7.02
N GLU A 186 15.24 41.24 7.01
CA GLU A 186 14.54 41.82 8.18
C GLU A 186 13.20 41.15 8.49
N SER A 187 12.45 40.74 7.46
CA SER A 187 11.15 40.10 7.62
C SER A 187 11.29 38.61 7.90
N LEU A 188 10.79 38.16 9.06
CA LEU A 188 10.83 36.74 9.46
C LEU A 188 10.09 35.83 8.47
N ASP A 189 8.99 36.29 7.90
CA ASP A 189 8.23 35.48 6.94
C ASP A 189 8.94 35.39 5.58
N GLU A 190 9.62 36.45 5.15
CA GLU A 190 10.46 36.43 3.95
C GLU A 190 11.68 35.53 4.14
N ASP A 191 12.35 35.61 5.30
CA ASP A 191 13.45 34.71 5.67
C ASP A 191 12.99 33.24 5.68
N ARG A 192 11.81 32.94 6.26
CA ARG A 192 11.21 31.60 6.24
C ARG A 192 10.95 31.09 4.83
N ILE A 193 10.45 31.93 3.92
CA ILE A 193 10.23 31.56 2.52
C ILE A 193 11.57 31.21 1.85
N LEU A 194 12.58 32.07 1.97
CA LEU A 194 13.88 31.89 1.32
C LEU A 194 14.64 30.69 1.90
N ARG A 195 14.59 30.47 3.22
CA ARG A 195 15.13 29.28 3.88
C ARG A 195 14.47 27.99 3.40
N ARG A 196 13.16 28.00 3.11
CA ARG A 196 12.48 26.83 2.54
C ARG A 196 12.95 26.51 1.14
N PHE A 197 13.21 27.52 0.28
CA PHE A 197 13.85 27.28 -1.02
C PHE A 197 15.22 26.63 -0.87
N LEU A 198 16.06 27.16 0.01
CA LEU A 198 17.38 26.60 0.30
C LEU A 198 17.27 25.15 0.78
N ALA A 199 16.34 24.88 1.70
CA ALA A 199 16.11 23.53 2.21
C ALA A 199 15.61 22.55 1.14
N LEU A 200 14.70 22.97 0.24
CA LEU A 200 14.23 22.13 -0.86
C LEU A 200 15.31 21.85 -1.89
N ILE A 201 16.16 22.83 -2.20
CA ILE A 201 17.34 22.59 -3.02
C ILE A 201 18.18 21.53 -2.33
N ARG A 202 18.60 21.74 -1.06
CA ARG A 202 19.40 20.78 -0.27
C ARG A 202 18.79 19.37 -0.24
N ALA A 203 17.48 19.25 -0.04
CA ALA A 203 16.75 17.97 0.01
C ALA A 203 16.55 17.31 -1.37
N SER A 204 16.72 18.04 -2.48
CA SER A 204 16.71 17.46 -3.82
C SER A 204 17.93 16.54 -4.00
N VAL A 205 17.69 15.31 -4.46
CA VAL A 205 18.72 14.29 -4.70
C VAL A 205 18.95 14.00 -6.19
N ARG A 206 17.95 14.25 -7.05
CA ARG A 206 18.04 14.14 -8.52
C ARG A 206 17.13 15.17 -9.20
N THR A 207 17.49 15.62 -10.40
CA THR A 207 16.65 16.44 -11.28
C THR A 207 16.94 16.17 -12.75
N ASN A 208 15.94 16.34 -13.62
CA ASN A 208 16.06 16.14 -15.06
C ASN A 208 16.40 17.44 -15.82
N TYR A 209 16.65 18.54 -15.10
CA TYR A 209 16.82 19.88 -15.66
C TYR A 209 17.84 19.96 -16.82
N TYR A 210 18.92 19.18 -16.74
CA TYR A 210 20.00 19.16 -17.73
C TYR A 210 19.77 18.18 -18.89
N GLN A 211 18.78 17.29 -18.78
CA GLN A 211 18.46 16.35 -19.84
C GLN A 211 17.90 17.04 -21.08
N ARG A 212 18.24 16.48 -22.24
CA ARG A 212 17.73 16.90 -23.55
C ARG A 212 16.71 15.89 -24.07
N GLY A 213 15.71 16.40 -24.78
CA GLY A 213 14.78 15.59 -25.56
C GLY A 213 15.35 15.26 -26.95
N PRO A 214 14.56 14.54 -27.78
CA PRO A 214 14.91 14.30 -29.18
C PRO A 214 15.25 15.61 -29.92
N GLY A 215 16.33 15.61 -30.71
CA GLY A 215 16.79 16.79 -31.44
C GLY A 215 17.58 17.82 -30.61
N GLY A 216 17.96 17.50 -29.37
CA GLY A 216 18.79 18.37 -28.52
C GLY A 216 18.03 19.50 -27.83
N ALA A 217 16.71 19.60 -28.07
CA ALA A 217 15.85 20.55 -27.38
C ALA A 217 15.75 20.23 -25.89
N HIS A 218 15.46 21.24 -25.09
CA HIS A 218 15.16 21.00 -23.68
C HIS A 218 13.81 20.28 -23.49
N LYS A 219 13.71 19.46 -22.45
CA LYS A 219 12.42 18.87 -22.06
C LYS A 219 11.45 19.97 -21.55
N PRO A 220 10.15 19.92 -21.91
CA PRO A 220 9.15 20.91 -21.50
C PRO A 220 8.55 20.66 -20.11
N TRP A 221 9.06 19.68 -19.36
CA TRP A 221 8.73 19.41 -17.96
C TRP A 221 9.99 19.36 -17.10
N LEU A 222 9.83 19.65 -15.82
CA LEU A 222 10.87 19.51 -14.79
C LEU A 222 10.46 18.46 -13.77
N SER A 223 11.43 17.68 -13.33
CA SER A 223 11.27 16.68 -12.28
C SER A 223 12.30 16.89 -11.18
N PHE A 224 11.88 16.69 -9.93
CA PHE A 224 12.73 16.73 -8.75
C PHE A 224 12.44 15.50 -7.88
N LYS A 225 13.49 14.78 -7.48
CA LYS A 225 13.40 13.71 -6.48
C LYS A 225 13.89 14.28 -5.14
N PHE A 226 13.04 14.23 -4.12
CA PHE A 226 13.33 14.72 -2.78
C PHE A 226 13.58 13.57 -1.81
N ASP A 227 14.61 13.70 -0.98
CA ASP A 227 14.71 12.99 0.29
C ASP A 227 13.76 13.68 1.30
N CYS A 228 12.61 13.04 1.53
CA CYS A 228 11.53 13.59 2.35
C CYS A 228 11.94 13.80 3.81
N ALA A 229 12.89 13.02 4.35
CA ALA A 229 13.36 13.20 5.72
C ALA A 229 14.05 14.57 5.89
N ARG A 230 14.62 15.10 4.81
CA ARG A 230 15.31 16.39 4.76
C ARG A 230 14.41 17.57 4.36
N VAL A 231 13.15 17.32 3.98
CA VAL A 231 12.18 18.39 3.64
C VAL A 231 11.54 18.95 4.92
N PRO A 232 11.73 20.24 5.26
CA PRO A 232 11.18 20.80 6.49
C PRO A 232 9.65 20.91 6.46
N GLY A 233 9.01 20.52 7.57
CA GLY A 233 7.57 20.71 7.76
C GLY A 233 6.67 19.78 6.94
N LEU A 234 7.23 18.73 6.34
CA LEU A 234 6.45 17.73 5.61
C LEU A 234 5.49 16.99 6.57
N PRO A 235 4.20 16.82 6.23
CA PRO A 235 3.26 16.06 7.06
C PRO A 235 3.67 14.58 7.21
N GLU A 236 3.43 14.01 8.40
CA GLU A 236 3.62 12.57 8.64
C GLU A 236 2.48 11.71 8.02
N PRO A 237 2.75 10.45 7.65
CA PRO A 237 4.07 9.81 7.63
C PRO A 237 4.91 10.30 6.43
N ARG A 238 6.20 10.59 6.65
CA ARG A 238 7.10 10.97 5.55
C ARG A 238 7.49 9.75 4.71
N PRO A 239 7.26 9.75 3.39
CA PRO A 239 7.79 8.74 2.48
C PRO A 239 9.33 8.72 2.51
N LEU A 240 9.99 7.69 1.97
CA LEU A 240 11.45 7.70 1.77
C LEU A 240 11.83 8.76 0.72
N TYR A 241 11.19 8.69 -0.46
CA TYR A 241 11.40 9.64 -1.55
C TYR A 241 10.08 10.15 -2.10
N GLU A 242 10.09 11.40 -2.59
CA GLU A 242 9.00 11.98 -3.36
C GLU A 242 9.53 12.51 -4.69
N ILE A 243 8.94 12.06 -5.80
CA ILE A 243 9.23 12.61 -7.13
C ILE A 243 8.13 13.59 -7.48
N TYR A 244 8.48 14.86 -7.64
CA TYR A 244 7.59 15.91 -8.11
C TYR A 244 7.86 16.21 -9.58
N VAL A 245 6.81 16.16 -10.41
CA VAL A 245 6.86 16.49 -11.83
C VAL A 245 5.99 17.72 -12.09
N CYS A 246 6.52 18.70 -12.80
CA CYS A 246 5.87 19.98 -13.05
C CYS A 246 6.07 20.42 -14.51
N SER A 247 4.98 20.86 -15.14
CA SER A 247 4.97 21.55 -16.43
C SER A 247 3.81 22.56 -16.48
N PRO A 248 3.70 23.40 -17.51
CA PRO A 248 2.54 24.25 -17.73
C PRO A 248 1.19 23.51 -17.83
N ARG A 249 1.22 22.21 -18.19
CA ARG A 249 0.03 21.38 -18.45
C ARG A 249 -0.29 20.39 -17.33
N VAL A 250 0.73 19.90 -16.62
CA VAL A 250 0.58 18.86 -15.58
C VAL A 250 1.42 19.16 -14.35
N GLU A 251 0.87 18.86 -13.19
CA GLU A 251 1.62 18.71 -11.93
C GLU A 251 1.32 17.33 -11.35
N GLY A 252 2.30 16.70 -10.72
CA GLY A 252 2.11 15.41 -10.07
C GLY A 252 3.19 15.05 -9.08
N VAL A 253 2.84 14.19 -8.12
CA VAL A 253 3.74 13.68 -7.08
C VAL A 253 3.69 12.15 -7.06
N HIS A 254 4.84 11.52 -6.82
CA HIS A 254 4.94 10.09 -6.55
C HIS A 254 5.65 9.87 -5.21
N LEU A 255 4.91 9.42 -4.20
CA LEU A 255 5.36 9.16 -2.83
C LEU A 255 5.80 7.69 -2.71
N ARG A 256 7.06 7.43 -2.34
CA ARG A 256 7.60 6.06 -2.20
C ARG A 256 7.99 5.77 -0.76
N GLY A 257 7.44 4.73 -0.16
CA GLY A 257 7.79 4.28 1.19
C GLY A 257 9.14 3.54 1.27
N GLY A 258 9.70 3.09 0.15
CA GLY A 258 10.96 2.34 0.11
C GLY A 258 11.51 2.17 -1.30
N LYS A 259 12.64 1.45 -1.42
CA LYS A 259 13.32 1.19 -2.69
C LYS A 259 12.51 0.28 -3.62
N VAL A 260 12.02 -0.85 -3.12
CA VAL A 260 11.10 -1.71 -3.84
C VAL A 260 9.69 -1.32 -3.41
N ALA A 261 9.06 -0.41 -4.16
CA ALA A 261 7.76 0.15 -3.79
C ALA A 261 6.81 0.17 -4.99
N ARG A 262 5.52 -0.01 -4.69
CA ARG A 262 4.44 -0.12 -5.69
C ARG A 262 3.18 0.59 -5.23
N GLY A 263 2.49 1.21 -6.18
CA GLY A 263 1.17 1.75 -5.94
C GLY A 263 0.53 2.46 -7.12
N GLY A 264 -0.77 2.73 -6.94
CA GLY A 264 -1.63 3.32 -7.97
C GLY A 264 -1.30 4.79 -8.27
N LEU A 265 -1.48 5.20 -9.52
CA LEU A 265 -1.41 6.59 -9.97
C LEU A 265 -2.81 7.17 -10.17
N ARG A 266 -3.21 8.13 -9.33
CA ARG A 266 -4.53 8.77 -9.40
C ARG A 266 -4.52 9.98 -10.32
N TRP A 267 -5.55 10.09 -11.17
CA TRP A 267 -5.89 11.37 -11.77
C TRP A 267 -6.82 12.13 -10.81
N SER A 268 -6.31 13.21 -10.22
CA SER A 268 -7.03 14.02 -9.25
C SER A 268 -7.64 15.27 -9.91
N ASP A 269 -8.80 15.70 -9.41
CA ASP A 269 -9.43 16.98 -9.69
C ASP A 269 -9.11 18.04 -8.62
N ARG A 270 -8.35 17.68 -7.57
CA ARG A 270 -8.01 18.53 -6.43
C ARG A 270 -6.73 19.34 -6.66
N MET A 271 -6.78 20.31 -7.58
CA MET A 271 -5.61 21.13 -7.95
C MET A 271 -4.90 21.78 -6.74
N GLU A 272 -5.65 22.18 -5.71
CA GLU A 272 -5.12 22.91 -4.56
C GLU A 272 -4.40 22.03 -3.55
N ASP A 273 -4.77 20.76 -3.41
CA ASP A 273 -4.27 19.88 -2.34
C ASP A 273 -4.15 18.39 -2.72
N TYR A 274 -3.94 18.08 -4.00
CA TYR A 274 -3.80 16.70 -4.49
C TYR A 274 -2.68 15.91 -3.78
N ARG A 275 -1.61 16.55 -3.28
CA ARG A 275 -0.59 15.84 -2.51
C ARG A 275 -1.14 15.30 -1.20
N THR A 276 -2.01 16.04 -0.52
CA THR A 276 -2.70 15.59 0.70
C THR A 276 -3.58 14.38 0.40
N GLU A 277 -4.31 14.41 -0.72
CA GLU A 277 -5.07 13.25 -1.19
C GLU A 277 -4.16 12.03 -1.43
N VAL A 278 -3.07 12.21 -2.19
CA VAL A 278 -2.13 11.12 -2.51
C VAL A 278 -1.46 10.57 -1.25
N LEU A 279 -1.11 11.41 -0.28
CA LEU A 279 -0.53 10.99 1.00
C LEU A 279 -1.52 10.15 1.82
N GLY A 280 -2.79 10.56 1.89
CA GLY A 280 -3.84 9.79 2.56
C GLY A 280 -4.00 8.38 1.95
N LEU A 281 -3.92 8.28 0.63
CA LEU A 281 -3.95 6.99 -0.08
C LEU A 281 -2.67 6.17 0.11
N ALA A 282 -1.49 6.81 0.13
CA ALA A 282 -0.22 6.14 0.39
C ALA A 282 -0.19 5.49 1.78
N LYS A 283 -0.75 6.17 2.79
CA LYS A 283 -0.91 5.64 4.14
C LYS A 283 -1.75 4.35 4.14
N ALA A 284 -2.92 4.36 3.51
CA ALA A 284 -3.77 3.18 3.39
C ALA A 284 -3.05 2.03 2.65
N GLN A 285 -2.22 2.35 1.66
CA GLN A 285 -1.47 1.35 0.89
C GLN A 285 -0.39 0.64 1.72
N ARG A 286 0.18 1.28 2.76
CA ARG A 286 1.25 0.69 3.57
C ARG A 286 0.80 -0.61 4.27
N VAL A 287 -0.35 -0.57 4.96
CA VAL A 287 -0.94 -1.74 5.63
C VAL A 287 -1.36 -2.79 4.60
N LYS A 288 -1.95 -2.35 3.47
CA LYS A 288 -2.39 -3.25 2.40
C LYS A 288 -1.25 -4.01 1.72
N ASN A 289 -0.07 -3.38 1.59
CA ASN A 289 1.10 -4.00 0.98
C ASN A 289 1.90 -4.89 1.93
N ALA A 290 1.49 -5.04 3.20
CA ALA A 290 2.22 -5.89 4.16
C ALA A 290 2.28 -7.37 3.75
N VAL A 291 1.47 -7.79 2.77
CA VAL A 291 1.37 -9.16 2.27
C VAL A 291 2.19 -9.42 1.01
N ILE A 292 2.72 -8.38 0.35
CA ILE A 292 3.41 -8.49 -0.94
C ILE A 292 4.89 -8.07 -0.84
N VAL A 293 5.64 -8.27 -1.92
CA VAL A 293 7.07 -7.93 -2.00
C VAL A 293 7.36 -6.43 -1.89
N PRO A 294 6.71 -5.53 -2.67
CA PRO A 294 6.99 -4.10 -2.61
C PRO A 294 6.25 -3.42 -1.46
N VAL A 295 6.94 -2.50 -0.77
CA VAL A 295 6.29 -1.59 0.18
C VAL A 295 5.37 -0.60 -0.53
N GLY A 296 4.57 0.14 0.24
CA GLY A 296 3.60 1.10 -0.31
C GLY A 296 4.24 2.28 -1.06
N SER A 297 3.74 2.57 -2.27
CA SER A 297 3.86 3.88 -2.91
C SER A 297 2.49 4.41 -3.32
N LYS A 298 2.42 5.69 -3.69
CA LYS A 298 1.25 6.26 -4.35
C LYS A 298 1.65 7.45 -5.19
N GLY A 299 1.08 7.57 -6.38
CA GLY A 299 1.22 8.78 -7.17
C GLY A 299 -0.12 9.43 -7.47
N GLY A 300 -0.06 10.70 -7.85
CA GLY A 300 -1.20 11.39 -8.43
C GLY A 300 -0.79 12.61 -9.23
N PHE A 301 -1.61 12.94 -10.22
CA PHE A 301 -1.39 14.08 -11.09
C PHE A 301 -2.70 14.85 -11.35
N VAL A 302 -2.54 16.12 -11.70
CA VAL A 302 -3.62 17.06 -11.99
C VAL A 302 -3.38 17.75 -13.34
N LEU A 303 -4.47 18.10 -14.04
CA LEU A 303 -4.41 18.85 -15.29
C LEU A 303 -4.52 20.34 -14.98
N ARG A 304 -3.47 21.10 -15.29
CA ARG A 304 -3.39 22.53 -14.96
C ARG A 304 -4.20 23.44 -15.87
N ARG A 305 -4.43 23.00 -17.11
CA ARG A 305 -5.23 23.70 -18.12
C ARG A 305 -6.35 22.77 -18.61
N PRO A 306 -7.27 22.36 -17.72
CA PRO A 306 -8.30 21.40 -18.10
C PRO A 306 -9.23 22.03 -19.14
N PRO A 307 -9.40 21.42 -20.33
CA PRO A 307 -10.32 21.94 -21.33
C PRO A 307 -11.78 21.75 -20.88
N ALA A 308 -12.67 22.58 -21.42
CA ALA A 308 -14.10 22.43 -21.21
C ALA A 308 -14.64 21.19 -21.96
N GLY A 309 -15.52 20.43 -21.31
CA GLY A 309 -16.16 19.25 -21.89
C GLY A 309 -15.43 17.94 -21.57
N ARG A 310 -16.22 16.89 -21.28
CA ARG A 310 -15.72 15.60 -20.79
C ARG A 310 -14.79 14.88 -21.77
N GLU A 311 -15.08 14.95 -23.06
CA GLU A 311 -14.28 14.30 -24.11
C GLU A 311 -12.92 14.97 -24.29
N ALA A 312 -12.89 16.30 -24.38
CA ALA A 312 -11.65 17.07 -24.44
C ALA A 312 -10.80 16.87 -23.18
N LEU A 313 -11.44 16.79 -22.01
CA LEU A 313 -10.75 16.54 -20.74
C LEU A 313 -10.07 15.16 -20.73
N ALA A 314 -10.77 14.13 -21.20
CA ALA A 314 -10.19 12.78 -21.32
C ALA A 314 -9.04 12.73 -22.34
N ALA A 315 -9.16 13.46 -23.46
CA ALA A 315 -8.12 13.56 -24.47
C ALA A 315 -6.87 14.29 -23.96
N GLU A 316 -7.01 15.30 -23.10
CA GLU A 316 -5.89 16.02 -22.47
C GLU A 316 -5.20 15.21 -21.36
N ALA A 317 -5.95 14.34 -20.69
CA ALA A 317 -5.43 13.53 -19.58
C ALA A 317 -4.32 12.58 -20.01
N VAL A 318 -4.44 11.95 -21.19
CA VAL A 318 -3.48 10.94 -21.66
C VAL A 318 -2.09 11.55 -21.95
N PRO A 319 -1.94 12.65 -22.71
CA PRO A 319 -0.65 13.32 -22.88
C PRO A 319 -0.02 13.79 -21.56
N CYS A 320 -0.83 14.30 -20.63
CA CYS A 320 -0.36 14.73 -19.31
C CYS A 320 0.13 13.55 -18.46
N TYR A 321 -0.59 12.44 -18.47
CA TYR A 321 -0.17 11.20 -17.82
C TYR A 321 1.15 10.67 -18.38
N ARG A 322 1.31 10.67 -19.72
CA ARG A 322 2.57 10.26 -20.36
C ARG A 322 3.72 11.19 -19.96
N THR A 323 3.48 12.50 -19.91
CA THR A 323 4.47 13.48 -19.44
C THR A 323 4.88 13.22 -18.00
N TYR A 324 3.91 12.96 -17.13
CA TYR A 324 4.14 12.61 -15.74
C TYR A 324 5.03 11.37 -15.60
N LEU A 325 4.71 10.28 -16.30
CA LEU A 325 5.51 9.05 -16.31
C LEU A 325 6.93 9.24 -16.84
N ARG A 326 7.09 9.98 -17.94
CA ARG A 326 8.42 10.37 -18.45
C ARG A 326 9.21 11.13 -17.39
N GLY A 327 8.56 12.06 -16.70
CA GLY A 327 9.17 12.78 -15.59
C GLY A 327 9.62 11.90 -14.42
N LEU A 328 8.94 10.78 -14.15
CA LEU A 328 9.37 9.79 -13.16
C LEU A 328 10.59 8.99 -13.64
N LEU A 329 10.53 8.47 -14.88
CA LEU A 329 11.61 7.66 -15.45
C LEU A 329 12.87 8.46 -15.75
N ASP A 330 12.75 9.76 -16.01
CA ASP A 330 13.89 10.68 -16.16
C ASP A 330 14.83 10.65 -14.93
N LEU A 331 14.32 10.29 -13.74
CA LEU A 331 15.08 10.27 -12.49
C LEU A 331 15.36 8.86 -11.96
N THR A 332 14.84 7.82 -12.60
CA THR A 332 14.91 6.43 -12.12
C THR A 332 16.05 5.69 -12.82
N ASP A 333 16.91 5.00 -12.07
CA ASP A 333 17.98 4.21 -12.70
C ASP A 333 17.39 3.06 -13.53
N ASN A 334 18.13 2.51 -14.48
CA ASN A 334 17.73 1.35 -15.26
C ASN A 334 18.56 0.11 -14.86
N LEU A 335 18.13 -1.10 -15.24
CA LEU A 335 18.87 -2.35 -15.00
C LEU A 335 19.17 -3.04 -16.33
N VAL A 336 20.37 -2.86 -16.87
CA VAL A 336 20.78 -3.40 -18.18
C VAL A 336 21.80 -4.52 -17.97
N GLY A 337 21.44 -5.75 -18.37
CA GLY A 337 22.31 -6.92 -18.19
C GLY A 337 22.66 -7.19 -16.72
N GLY A 338 21.73 -6.92 -15.81
CA GLY A 338 21.92 -7.08 -14.35
C GLY A 338 22.77 -5.98 -13.70
N LYS A 339 23.16 -4.94 -14.43
CA LYS A 339 23.92 -3.79 -13.90
C LYS A 339 23.05 -2.54 -13.88
N VAL A 340 23.14 -1.78 -12.78
CA VAL A 340 22.44 -0.51 -12.66
C VAL A 340 23.09 0.51 -13.59
N VAL A 341 22.26 1.18 -14.41
CA VAL A 341 22.66 2.23 -15.34
C VAL A 341 21.93 3.51 -14.95
N PRO A 342 22.64 4.59 -14.57
CA PRO A 342 22.00 5.84 -14.19
C PRO A 342 21.36 6.56 -15.40
N PRO A 343 20.35 7.42 -15.18
CA PRO A 343 19.83 8.29 -16.22
C PRO A 343 20.93 9.21 -16.78
N PRO A 344 20.90 9.53 -18.09
CA PRO A 344 21.85 10.46 -18.68
C PRO A 344 21.70 11.85 -18.06
N ASP A 345 22.82 12.57 -17.95
CA ASP A 345 22.87 13.97 -17.50
C ASP A 345 22.17 14.24 -16.14
N VAL A 346 22.21 13.27 -15.22
CA VAL A 346 21.68 13.40 -13.85
C VAL A 346 22.81 13.22 -12.83
N VAL A 347 22.99 14.23 -11.99
CA VAL A 347 23.81 14.11 -10.77
C VAL A 347 22.97 13.43 -9.70
N ARG A 348 23.52 12.39 -9.08
CA ARG A 348 22.85 11.56 -8.06
C ARG A 348 23.46 11.81 -6.68
N TYR A 349 22.64 12.19 -5.70
CA TYR A 349 23.01 12.33 -4.29
C TYR A 349 22.44 11.21 -3.39
N ASP A 350 21.81 10.22 -4.01
CA ASP A 350 21.23 9.03 -3.43
C ASP A 350 21.86 7.76 -4.03
N GLU A 351 21.55 6.63 -3.41
CA GLU A 351 21.97 5.29 -3.85
C GLU A 351 21.30 4.82 -5.15
N ASP A 352 21.63 3.61 -5.60
CA ASP A 352 20.99 2.98 -6.76
C ASP A 352 19.49 2.77 -6.52
N ASP A 353 18.70 3.18 -7.50
CA ASP A 353 17.25 3.18 -7.46
C ASP A 353 16.66 2.74 -8.82
N PRO A 354 16.82 1.46 -9.22
CA PRO A 354 16.39 0.96 -10.51
C PRO A 354 14.92 0.51 -10.54
N TYR A 355 14.23 0.47 -9.40
CA TYR A 355 12.90 -0.12 -9.29
C TYR A 355 11.81 0.95 -9.17
N LEU A 356 10.87 0.93 -10.11
CA LEU A 356 9.67 1.76 -10.09
C LEU A 356 8.53 0.98 -10.77
N VAL A 357 7.53 0.56 -9.98
CA VAL A 357 6.31 -0.08 -10.51
C VAL A 357 5.12 0.78 -10.19
N VAL A 358 4.26 0.98 -11.18
CA VAL A 358 3.04 1.78 -11.07
C VAL A 358 1.82 0.88 -11.27
N ALA A 359 0.67 1.32 -10.76
CA ALA A 359 -0.60 0.65 -11.01
C ALA A 359 -1.68 1.67 -11.38
N ALA A 360 -2.79 1.19 -11.94
CA ALA A 360 -3.95 2.03 -12.15
C ALA A 360 -4.65 2.38 -10.81
N ASP A 361 -5.31 3.54 -10.79
CA ASP A 361 -6.22 3.98 -9.72
C ASP A 361 -7.44 4.68 -10.36
N LYS A 362 -8.23 5.37 -9.54
CA LYS A 362 -9.35 6.21 -9.98
C LYS A 362 -8.85 7.21 -11.04
N GLY A 363 -9.56 7.21 -12.18
CA GLY A 363 -9.27 8.07 -13.33
C GLY A 363 -8.20 7.52 -14.28
N THR A 364 -7.51 6.44 -13.93
CA THR A 364 -6.42 5.84 -14.75
C THR A 364 -6.61 4.35 -15.03
N ALA A 365 -7.81 3.79 -14.76
CA ALA A 365 -8.12 2.36 -14.94
C ALA A 365 -7.71 1.78 -16.31
N ALA A 366 -7.81 2.57 -17.39
CA ALA A 366 -7.44 2.14 -18.74
C ALA A 366 -6.01 2.56 -19.17
N PHE A 367 -5.19 3.09 -18.25
CA PHE A 367 -3.91 3.74 -18.60
C PHE A 367 -2.68 2.85 -18.38
N SER A 368 -2.82 1.62 -17.89
CA SER A 368 -1.70 0.69 -17.68
C SER A 368 -0.92 0.41 -18.98
N ASP A 369 -1.60 0.28 -20.11
CA ASP A 369 -0.95 0.06 -21.41
C ASP A 369 -0.10 1.26 -21.83
N TYR A 370 -0.57 2.50 -21.59
CA TYR A 370 0.23 3.70 -21.82
C TYR A 370 1.48 3.75 -20.94
N ALA A 371 1.40 3.27 -19.70
CA ALA A 371 2.56 3.19 -18.83
C ALA A 371 3.61 2.20 -19.37
N ASN A 372 3.17 1.00 -19.76
CA ASN A 372 4.03 -0.02 -20.34
C ASN A 372 4.63 0.43 -21.69
N GLU A 373 3.91 1.20 -22.50
CA GLU A 373 4.47 1.85 -23.70
C GLU A 373 5.61 2.81 -23.38
N ILE A 374 5.45 3.65 -22.35
CA ILE A 374 6.48 4.60 -21.91
C ILE A 374 7.70 3.86 -21.34
N SER A 375 7.49 2.79 -20.58
CA SER A 375 8.58 1.90 -20.12
C SER A 375 9.41 1.37 -21.29
N ARG A 376 8.75 0.87 -22.35
CA ARG A 376 9.41 0.41 -23.57
C ARG A 376 10.11 1.54 -24.34
N GLU A 377 9.52 2.74 -24.40
CA GLU A 377 10.13 3.94 -24.99
C GLU A 377 11.49 4.26 -24.33
N TYR A 378 11.60 4.06 -23.01
CA TYR A 378 12.82 4.30 -22.23
C TYR A 378 13.80 3.11 -22.25
N GLY A 379 13.42 1.97 -22.84
CA GLY A 379 14.16 0.71 -22.69
C GLY A 379 14.29 0.31 -21.21
N PHE A 380 13.30 0.67 -20.39
CA PHE A 380 13.32 0.38 -18.97
C PHE A 380 13.13 -1.12 -18.73
N TRP A 381 13.96 -1.68 -17.86
CA TRP A 381 14.13 -3.13 -17.71
C TRP A 381 12.86 -3.89 -17.30
N LEU A 382 11.90 -3.20 -16.68
CA LEU A 382 10.62 -3.79 -16.32
C LEU A 382 9.67 -3.96 -17.51
N GLY A 383 9.92 -3.34 -18.66
CA GLY A 383 9.11 -3.56 -19.86
C GLY A 383 7.61 -3.41 -19.59
N ASP A 384 6.84 -4.48 -19.80
CA ASP A 384 5.39 -4.57 -19.52
C ASP A 384 5.02 -5.10 -18.12
N ALA A 385 6.01 -5.29 -17.26
CA ALA A 385 5.87 -5.41 -15.80
C ALA A 385 5.89 -4.04 -15.08
N PHE A 386 6.20 -2.94 -15.79
CA PHE A 386 6.22 -1.58 -15.23
C PHE A 386 4.86 -1.17 -14.65
N ALA A 387 3.78 -1.56 -15.32
CA ALA A 387 2.42 -1.41 -14.86
C ALA A 387 1.64 -2.73 -14.91
N SER A 388 1.07 -3.12 -13.77
CA SER A 388 0.22 -4.32 -13.64
C SER A 388 -1.19 -4.09 -14.19
N GLY A 389 -1.87 -5.16 -14.63
CA GLY A 389 -3.27 -5.11 -15.06
C GLY A 389 -3.49 -4.46 -16.43
N GLY A 390 -2.47 -4.48 -17.29
CA GLY A 390 -2.59 -4.13 -18.71
C GLY A 390 -3.19 -5.27 -19.55
N SER A 391 -3.21 -5.09 -20.87
CA SER A 391 -3.76 -6.07 -21.83
C SER A 391 -3.00 -7.40 -21.90
N ALA A 392 -1.73 -7.42 -21.49
CA ALA A 392 -0.90 -8.60 -21.33
C ALA A 392 -0.68 -8.86 -19.82
N GLY A 393 -1.48 -9.73 -19.21
CA GLY A 393 -1.45 -10.00 -17.76
C GLY A 393 -2.66 -10.81 -17.29
N PHE A 394 -2.85 -10.94 -15.97
CA PHE A 394 -4.03 -11.59 -15.44
C PHE A 394 -5.22 -10.62 -15.53
N ASP A 395 -6.35 -11.10 -16.03
CA ASP A 395 -7.59 -10.32 -16.03
C ASP A 395 -8.27 -10.51 -14.66
N HIS A 396 -8.02 -9.58 -13.74
CA HIS A 396 -8.52 -9.66 -12.36
C HIS A 396 -10.04 -9.80 -12.28
N LYS A 397 -10.77 -9.20 -13.23
CA LYS A 397 -12.23 -9.28 -13.30
C LYS A 397 -12.70 -10.65 -13.74
N LYS A 398 -12.07 -11.22 -14.78
CA LYS A 398 -12.38 -12.60 -15.23
C LYS A 398 -11.96 -13.64 -14.19
N MET A 399 -10.82 -13.44 -13.55
CA MET A 399 -10.30 -14.29 -12.48
C MET A 399 -11.13 -14.16 -11.19
N ALA A 400 -11.88 -13.07 -11.05
CA ALA A 400 -12.67 -12.71 -9.88
C ALA A 400 -11.84 -12.66 -8.58
N ILE A 401 -10.53 -12.43 -8.65
CA ILE A 401 -9.60 -12.74 -7.57
C ILE A 401 -9.86 -11.90 -6.31
N THR A 402 -10.14 -10.61 -6.47
CA THR A 402 -10.47 -9.72 -5.34
C THR A 402 -11.75 -10.18 -4.64
N ALA A 403 -12.78 -10.56 -5.40
CA ALA A 403 -14.05 -11.05 -4.84
C ALA A 403 -13.89 -12.43 -4.21
N ARG A 404 -13.08 -13.32 -4.80
CA ARG A 404 -12.74 -14.64 -4.25
C ARG A 404 -12.04 -14.48 -2.89
N GLY A 405 -11.06 -13.59 -2.79
CA GLY A 405 -10.38 -13.29 -1.52
C GLY A 405 -11.30 -12.73 -0.45
N ALA A 406 -12.13 -11.74 -0.80
CA ALA A 406 -13.14 -11.20 0.11
C ALA A 406 -14.13 -12.28 0.58
N TRP A 407 -14.44 -13.26 -0.28
CA TRP A 407 -15.30 -14.38 0.07
C TRP A 407 -14.68 -15.33 1.09
N GLU A 408 -13.35 -15.44 1.18
CA GLU A 408 -12.71 -16.21 2.25
C GLU A 408 -12.95 -15.56 3.63
N SER A 409 -13.00 -14.22 3.70
CA SER A 409 -13.46 -13.52 4.90
C SER A 409 -14.93 -13.78 5.20
N VAL A 410 -15.82 -13.81 4.19
CA VAL A 410 -17.24 -14.18 4.36
C VAL A 410 -17.35 -15.57 4.99
N ARG A 411 -16.66 -16.57 4.42
CA ARG A 411 -16.64 -17.95 4.94
C ARG A 411 -16.16 -18.01 6.38
N ARG A 412 -15.08 -17.31 6.72
CA ARG A 412 -14.60 -17.24 8.11
C ARG A 412 -15.68 -16.65 9.04
N HIS A 413 -16.21 -15.47 8.72
CA HIS A 413 -17.18 -14.79 9.57
C HIS A 413 -18.46 -15.62 9.76
N PHE A 414 -18.94 -16.28 8.71
CA PHE A 414 -20.11 -17.15 8.79
C PHE A 414 -19.83 -18.40 9.63
N ARG A 415 -18.65 -19.01 9.51
CA ARG A 415 -18.25 -20.14 10.37
C ARG A 415 -18.21 -19.74 11.84
N GLU A 416 -17.70 -18.55 12.16
CA GLU A 416 -17.73 -18.01 13.53
C GLU A 416 -19.15 -17.78 14.06
N LEU A 417 -20.13 -17.61 13.16
CA LEU A 417 -21.55 -17.49 13.44
C LEU A 417 -22.31 -18.83 13.37
N GLY A 418 -21.62 -19.95 13.12
CA GLY A 418 -22.22 -21.28 13.00
C GLY A 418 -23.00 -21.51 11.71
N MET A 419 -22.69 -20.76 10.63
CA MET A 419 -23.31 -20.88 9.31
C MET A 419 -22.28 -21.23 8.24
N ASP A 420 -22.73 -21.83 7.15
CA ASP A 420 -21.94 -22.10 5.96
C ASP A 420 -22.54 -21.39 4.74
N PRO A 421 -21.91 -20.33 4.20
CA PRO A 421 -22.46 -19.57 3.08
C PRO A 421 -22.48 -20.36 1.76
N ASP A 422 -21.82 -21.52 1.71
CA ASP A 422 -21.83 -22.41 0.56
C ASP A 422 -22.96 -23.47 0.65
N ARG A 423 -23.72 -23.52 1.75
CA ARG A 423 -24.78 -24.54 2.00
C ARG A 423 -26.09 -24.01 2.59
N ASP A 424 -26.02 -22.94 3.38
CA ASP A 424 -27.17 -22.37 4.10
C ASP A 424 -27.67 -21.12 3.39
N ASP A 425 -28.99 -20.92 3.31
CA ASP A 425 -29.58 -19.68 2.79
C ASP A 425 -29.36 -18.50 3.76
N PHE A 426 -28.95 -17.35 3.23
CA PHE A 426 -28.65 -16.16 4.03
C PHE A 426 -28.99 -14.85 3.31
N THR A 427 -29.31 -13.82 4.09
CA THR A 427 -29.72 -12.50 3.59
C THR A 427 -28.53 -11.56 3.39
N VAL A 428 -28.56 -10.78 2.30
CA VAL A 428 -27.50 -9.83 1.94
C VAL A 428 -28.05 -8.46 1.64
N ALA A 429 -27.43 -7.43 2.21
CA ALA A 429 -27.51 -6.05 1.73
C ALA A 429 -26.20 -5.67 1.02
N GLY A 430 -26.29 -4.92 -0.07
CA GLY A 430 -25.16 -4.68 -0.97
C GLY A 430 -24.87 -3.21 -1.25
N ILE A 431 -23.58 -2.85 -1.34
CA ILE A 431 -23.12 -1.56 -1.86
C ILE A 431 -22.44 -1.82 -3.21
N GLY A 432 -23.12 -1.47 -4.31
CA GLY A 432 -22.64 -1.70 -5.67
C GLY A 432 -23.73 -2.16 -6.64
N ASP A 433 -23.31 -2.59 -7.83
CA ASP A 433 -24.16 -3.17 -8.86
C ASP A 433 -23.47 -4.35 -9.57
N MET A 434 -24.26 -5.14 -10.31
CA MET A 434 -23.77 -6.32 -11.02
C MET A 434 -22.82 -6.02 -12.19
N SER A 435 -22.63 -4.76 -12.61
CA SER A 435 -21.62 -4.43 -13.62
C SER A 435 -20.22 -4.28 -13.01
N GLY A 436 -20.16 -3.99 -11.71
CA GLY A 436 -18.93 -3.86 -10.93
C GLY A 436 -18.17 -5.18 -10.81
N ASP A 437 -16.84 -5.11 -10.88
CA ASP A 437 -15.96 -6.28 -10.74
C ASP A 437 -16.16 -6.96 -9.38
N VAL A 438 -15.90 -6.25 -8.29
CA VAL A 438 -15.95 -6.82 -6.94
C VAL A 438 -17.37 -7.18 -6.53
N PHE A 439 -18.33 -6.26 -6.71
CA PHE A 439 -19.72 -6.51 -6.34
C PHE A 439 -20.34 -7.65 -7.15
N GLY A 440 -20.23 -7.57 -8.49
CA GLY A 440 -20.83 -8.55 -9.38
C GLY A 440 -20.27 -9.95 -9.18
N ASN A 441 -18.93 -10.08 -9.12
CA ASN A 441 -18.30 -11.38 -8.82
C ASN A 441 -18.65 -11.88 -7.42
N GLY A 442 -18.71 -10.99 -6.42
CA GLY A 442 -19.09 -11.31 -5.04
C GLY A 442 -20.50 -11.88 -4.93
N MET A 443 -21.48 -11.26 -5.61
CA MET A 443 -22.88 -11.70 -5.60
C MET A 443 -23.14 -12.99 -6.40
N LEU A 444 -22.12 -13.53 -7.09
CA LEU A 444 -22.15 -14.81 -7.80
C LEU A 444 -21.34 -15.91 -7.10
N ARG A 445 -20.86 -15.67 -5.87
CA ARG A 445 -20.04 -16.66 -5.14
C ARG A 445 -20.86 -17.76 -4.46
N SER A 446 -22.14 -17.52 -4.20
CA SER A 446 -23.03 -18.51 -3.60
C SER A 446 -24.41 -18.49 -4.26
N ARG A 447 -24.97 -19.68 -4.47
CA ARG A 447 -26.34 -19.91 -4.93
C ARG A 447 -27.37 -19.74 -3.82
N HIS A 448 -26.93 -19.78 -2.55
CA HIS A 448 -27.77 -19.63 -1.35
C HIS A 448 -27.99 -18.15 -0.94
N LEU A 449 -27.40 -17.22 -1.71
CA LEU A 449 -27.39 -15.79 -1.42
C LEU A 449 -28.73 -15.14 -1.79
N ARG A 450 -29.42 -14.61 -0.78
CA ARG A 450 -30.67 -13.84 -0.90
C ARG A 450 -30.38 -12.34 -0.83
N LEU A 451 -30.18 -11.69 -1.98
CA LEU A 451 -29.87 -10.27 -2.06
C LEU A 451 -31.15 -9.45 -1.86
N VAL A 452 -31.35 -8.94 -0.65
CA VAL A 452 -32.62 -8.28 -0.29
C VAL A 452 -32.64 -6.79 -0.59
N ALA A 453 -31.47 -6.16 -0.64
CA ALA A 453 -31.32 -4.76 -0.99
C ALA A 453 -29.94 -4.48 -1.54
N ALA A 454 -29.83 -3.56 -2.51
CA ALA A 454 -28.56 -3.04 -2.97
C ALA A 454 -28.71 -1.60 -3.47
N PHE A 455 -27.60 -0.86 -3.55
CA PHE A 455 -27.62 0.47 -4.17
C PHE A 455 -26.28 0.81 -4.84
N ASP A 456 -26.34 1.62 -5.88
CA ASP A 456 -25.17 2.18 -6.56
C ASP A 456 -25.29 3.72 -6.65
N HIS A 457 -24.54 4.35 -7.55
CA HIS A 457 -24.63 5.79 -7.79
C HIS A 457 -25.90 6.20 -8.56
N ARG A 458 -26.67 5.23 -9.10
CA ARG A 458 -27.82 5.47 -10.00
C ARG A 458 -29.15 5.06 -9.38
N HIS A 459 -29.20 3.91 -8.71
CA HIS A 459 -30.41 3.22 -8.32
C HIS A 459 -30.34 2.65 -6.90
N VAL A 460 -31.52 2.35 -6.36
CA VAL A 460 -31.76 1.50 -5.20
C VAL A 460 -32.57 0.29 -5.66
N PHE A 461 -32.08 -0.91 -5.37
CA PHE A 461 -32.69 -2.21 -5.65
C PHE A 461 -33.24 -2.79 -4.34
N LEU A 462 -34.48 -3.30 -4.36
CA LEU A 462 -35.11 -3.99 -3.23
C LEU A 462 -35.79 -5.27 -3.71
N ASP A 463 -35.57 -6.37 -3.00
CA ASP A 463 -36.22 -7.65 -3.22
C ASP A 463 -36.48 -8.30 -1.86
N PRO A 464 -37.70 -8.21 -1.28
CA PRO A 464 -37.92 -8.63 0.10
C PRO A 464 -37.78 -10.14 0.34
N ASP A 465 -38.08 -10.98 -0.64
CA ASP A 465 -38.08 -12.43 -0.51
C ASP A 465 -37.54 -13.10 -1.78
N PRO A 466 -36.25 -12.88 -2.14
CA PRO A 466 -35.70 -13.40 -3.38
C PRO A 466 -35.59 -14.92 -3.31
N ASP A 467 -36.03 -15.60 -4.38
CA ASP A 467 -35.72 -17.01 -4.60
C ASP A 467 -34.21 -17.15 -4.92
N PRO A 468 -33.43 -17.94 -4.15
CA PRO A 468 -31.98 -17.99 -4.31
C PRO A 468 -31.54 -18.40 -5.71
N GLU A 469 -32.18 -19.40 -6.31
CA GLU A 469 -31.77 -19.97 -7.60
C GLU A 469 -32.17 -19.07 -8.78
N ALA A 470 -33.43 -18.60 -8.81
CA ALA A 470 -33.91 -17.71 -9.87
C ALA A 470 -33.21 -16.34 -9.82
N SER A 471 -33.01 -15.78 -8.61
CA SER A 471 -32.28 -14.52 -8.47
C SER A 471 -30.79 -14.67 -8.81
N PHE A 472 -30.17 -15.82 -8.51
CA PHE A 472 -28.79 -16.10 -8.95
C PHE A 472 -28.68 -16.11 -10.48
N ALA A 473 -29.58 -16.84 -11.16
CA ALA A 473 -29.58 -16.89 -12.63
C ALA A 473 -29.75 -15.50 -13.26
N GLU A 474 -30.61 -14.66 -12.67
CA GLU A 474 -30.82 -13.29 -13.14
C GLU A 474 -29.62 -12.37 -12.86
N ARG A 475 -29.02 -12.45 -11.66
CA ARG A 475 -27.76 -11.76 -11.35
C ARG A 475 -26.65 -12.15 -12.33
N GLU A 476 -26.55 -13.45 -12.67
CA GLU A 476 -25.55 -13.97 -13.61
C GLU A 476 -25.79 -13.44 -15.03
N ARG A 477 -27.04 -13.41 -15.49
CA ARG A 477 -27.42 -12.79 -16.76
C ARG A 477 -27.03 -11.31 -16.79
N LEU A 478 -27.36 -10.57 -15.74
CA LEU A 478 -27.11 -9.14 -15.62
C LEU A 478 -25.59 -8.82 -15.61
N PHE A 479 -24.78 -9.66 -14.96
CA PHE A 479 -23.32 -9.55 -14.93
C PHE A 479 -22.68 -9.75 -16.32
N ARG A 480 -23.24 -10.65 -17.14
CA ARG A 480 -22.74 -10.97 -18.48
C ARG A 480 -23.07 -9.93 -19.55
N LEU A 481 -23.96 -8.98 -19.27
CA LEU A 481 -24.29 -7.92 -20.22
C LEU A 481 -23.08 -6.98 -20.44
N PRO A 482 -22.82 -6.51 -21.68
CA PRO A 482 -21.72 -5.59 -21.96
C PRO A 482 -21.81 -4.26 -21.17
N ARG A 483 -23.04 -3.81 -20.89
CA ARG A 483 -23.36 -2.70 -19.99
C ARG A 483 -24.63 -3.08 -19.24
N SER A 484 -24.62 -2.90 -17.93
CA SER A 484 -25.79 -3.17 -17.09
C SER A 484 -25.91 -2.17 -15.94
N SER A 485 -27.10 -2.16 -15.37
CA SER A 485 -27.50 -1.43 -14.18
C SER A 485 -28.60 -2.21 -13.48
N TRP A 486 -28.96 -1.81 -12.26
CA TRP A 486 -30.13 -2.39 -11.59
C TRP A 486 -31.42 -2.25 -12.41
N ALA A 487 -31.55 -1.22 -13.27
CA ALA A 487 -32.74 -1.05 -14.11
C ALA A 487 -32.88 -2.13 -15.19
N ASP A 488 -31.82 -2.88 -15.50
CA ASP A 488 -31.84 -3.98 -16.47
C ASP A 488 -32.20 -5.33 -15.82
N TYR A 489 -32.42 -5.38 -14.50
CA TYR A 489 -32.85 -6.57 -13.76
C TYR A 489 -34.29 -6.93 -14.15
N ASP A 490 -34.56 -8.19 -14.45
CA ASP A 490 -35.90 -8.66 -14.83
C ASP A 490 -36.87 -8.52 -13.65
N ALA A 491 -37.82 -7.60 -13.77
CA ALA A 491 -38.83 -7.33 -12.75
C ALA A 491 -39.69 -8.56 -12.40
N LYS A 492 -39.75 -9.58 -13.27
CA LYS A 492 -40.45 -10.85 -12.97
C LYS A 492 -39.70 -11.73 -11.97
N CYS A 493 -38.39 -11.52 -11.82
CA CYS A 493 -37.55 -12.22 -10.86
C CYS A 493 -37.51 -11.52 -9.49
N ILE A 494 -38.11 -10.33 -9.36
CA ILE A 494 -38.21 -9.60 -8.10
C ILE A 494 -39.47 -10.05 -7.36
N SER A 495 -39.34 -10.38 -6.08
CA SER A 495 -40.48 -10.79 -5.25
C SER A 495 -41.51 -9.66 -5.04
N ALA A 496 -42.72 -10.04 -4.65
CA ALA A 496 -43.83 -9.12 -4.51
C ALA A 496 -43.51 -7.97 -3.52
N GLY A 497 -43.67 -6.73 -3.99
CA GLY A 497 -43.40 -5.53 -3.21
C GLY A 497 -41.96 -5.00 -3.31
N GLY A 498 -41.07 -5.69 -4.02
CA GLY A 498 -39.74 -5.20 -4.41
C GLY A 498 -39.77 -4.33 -5.67
N GLY A 499 -38.59 -3.86 -6.09
CA GLY A 499 -38.42 -3.08 -7.32
C GLY A 499 -37.07 -2.37 -7.42
N VAL A 500 -36.95 -1.52 -8.43
CA VAL A 500 -35.77 -0.69 -8.69
C VAL A 500 -36.19 0.75 -8.86
N TRP A 501 -35.54 1.66 -8.13
CA TRP A 501 -35.85 3.10 -8.16
C TRP A 501 -34.60 3.92 -8.44
N PRO A 502 -34.69 5.00 -9.23
CA PRO A 502 -33.58 5.91 -9.44
C PRO A 502 -33.31 6.74 -8.17
N ARG A 503 -32.05 7.03 -7.88
CA ARG A 503 -31.65 7.91 -6.76
C ARG A 503 -32.13 9.35 -6.90
N SER A 504 -32.55 9.76 -8.09
CA SER A 504 -33.18 11.05 -8.36
C SER A 504 -34.68 11.09 -8.03
N ALA A 505 -35.29 9.97 -7.62
CA ALA A 505 -36.67 9.96 -7.17
C ALA A 505 -36.85 10.84 -5.93
N LYS A 506 -38.01 11.51 -5.83
CA LYS A 506 -38.32 12.34 -4.64
C LYS A 506 -38.68 11.49 -3.42
N SER A 507 -39.29 10.33 -3.66
CA SER A 507 -39.76 9.40 -2.64
C SER A 507 -39.91 8.01 -3.27
N VAL A 508 -39.64 6.98 -2.49
CA VAL A 508 -39.75 5.57 -2.84
C VAL A 508 -40.79 4.93 -1.91
N PRO A 509 -41.90 4.39 -2.43
CA PRO A 509 -42.85 3.65 -1.60
C PRO A 509 -42.21 2.36 -1.10
N VAL A 510 -42.35 2.09 0.19
CA VAL A 510 -41.77 0.92 0.86
C VAL A 510 -42.90 -0.02 1.27
N SER A 511 -43.03 -1.13 0.55
CA SER A 511 -44.06 -2.14 0.80
C SER A 511 -43.89 -2.83 2.16
N ALA A 512 -44.97 -3.42 2.71
CA ALA A 512 -44.91 -4.11 3.99
C ALA A 512 -43.84 -5.23 4.06
N PRO A 513 -43.65 -6.09 3.02
CA PRO A 513 -42.55 -7.06 3.00
C PRO A 513 -41.16 -6.41 3.05
N VAL A 514 -40.92 -5.33 2.30
CA VAL A 514 -39.63 -4.61 2.34
C VAL A 514 -39.40 -3.98 3.72
N ARG A 515 -40.43 -3.39 4.32
CA ARG A 515 -40.35 -2.83 5.68
C ARG A 515 -39.95 -3.88 6.72
N ALA A 516 -40.49 -5.09 6.62
CA ALA A 516 -40.14 -6.19 7.51
C ALA A 516 -38.66 -6.58 7.39
N VAL A 517 -38.16 -6.71 6.17
CA VAL A 517 -36.78 -7.14 5.89
C VAL A 517 -35.75 -6.06 6.24
N LEU A 518 -36.06 -4.79 5.97
CA LEU A 518 -35.20 -3.67 6.39
C LEU A 518 -35.35 -3.32 7.87
N GLY A 519 -36.39 -3.83 8.54
CA GLY A 519 -36.71 -3.53 9.93
C GLY A 519 -37.03 -2.05 10.15
N ILE A 520 -37.91 -1.48 9.32
CA ILE A 520 -38.37 -0.07 9.38
C ILE A 520 -39.91 0.02 9.41
N ALA A 521 -40.45 1.17 9.80
CA ALA A 521 -41.89 1.40 9.88
C ALA A 521 -42.43 2.31 8.75
N ASP A 522 -41.58 3.16 8.17
CA ASP A 522 -41.97 4.16 7.18
C ASP A 522 -42.50 3.53 5.90
N GLU A 523 -43.64 4.03 5.40
CA GLU A 523 -44.27 3.52 4.18
C GLU A 523 -43.72 4.16 2.90
N ALA A 524 -42.94 5.24 3.03
CA ALA A 524 -42.24 5.89 1.93
C ALA A 524 -41.03 6.66 2.45
N LEU A 525 -39.90 6.62 1.73
CA LEU A 525 -38.65 7.28 2.11
C LEU A 525 -38.01 7.99 0.92
N ALA A 526 -37.28 9.08 1.14
CA ALA A 526 -36.39 9.60 0.11
C ALA A 526 -35.25 8.60 -0.15
N PRO A 527 -34.64 8.54 -1.36
CA PRO A 527 -33.59 7.57 -1.66
C PRO A 527 -32.40 7.60 -0.69
N ALA A 528 -32.00 8.78 -0.20
CA ALA A 528 -30.92 8.89 0.77
C ALA A 528 -31.28 8.24 2.14
N GLU A 529 -32.52 8.44 2.60
CA GLU A 529 -33.03 7.83 3.84
C GLU A 529 -33.20 6.32 3.68
N LEU A 530 -33.63 5.87 2.50
CA LEU A 530 -33.73 4.45 2.17
C LEU A 530 -32.35 3.77 2.15
N ILE A 531 -31.32 4.42 1.61
CA ILE A 531 -29.94 3.91 1.69
C ILE A 531 -29.49 3.80 3.15
N ARG A 532 -29.78 4.79 4.00
CA ARG A 532 -29.52 4.70 5.45
C ARG A 532 -30.28 3.54 6.10
N ALA A 533 -31.49 3.23 5.66
CA ALA A 533 -32.25 2.07 6.13
C ALA A 533 -31.61 0.75 5.69
N ILE A 534 -31.14 0.66 4.44
CA ILE A 534 -30.43 -0.51 3.90
C ILE A 534 -29.15 -0.78 4.68
N LEU A 535 -28.34 0.23 4.94
CA LEU A 535 -27.11 0.09 5.73
C LEU A 535 -27.39 -0.41 7.16
N ARG A 536 -28.55 -0.08 7.72
CA ARG A 536 -28.99 -0.50 9.06
C ARG A 536 -29.87 -1.74 9.03
N ALA A 537 -30.01 -2.44 7.90
CA ALA A 537 -30.88 -3.61 7.81
C ALA A 537 -30.33 -4.77 8.67
N PRO A 538 -31.21 -5.55 9.34
CA PRO A 538 -30.82 -6.71 10.13
C PRO A 538 -30.57 -7.94 9.23
N VAL A 539 -29.54 -7.87 8.39
CA VAL A 539 -29.17 -8.93 7.43
C VAL A 539 -28.02 -9.81 7.95
N ASP A 540 -27.80 -10.96 7.34
CA ASP A 540 -26.65 -11.82 7.69
C ASP A 540 -25.33 -11.20 7.20
N LEU A 541 -25.32 -10.64 5.99
CA LEU A 541 -24.14 -10.02 5.39
C LEU A 541 -24.44 -8.63 4.81
N LEU A 542 -23.62 -7.64 5.17
CA LEU A 542 -23.48 -6.40 4.41
C LEU A 542 -22.20 -6.49 3.57
N TYR A 543 -22.36 -6.57 2.25
CA TYR A 543 -21.23 -6.70 1.32
C TYR A 543 -20.95 -5.37 0.62
N ASN A 544 -19.76 -4.81 0.86
CA ASN A 544 -19.32 -3.61 0.16
C ASN A 544 -18.46 -3.96 -1.05
N GLY A 545 -19.01 -3.79 -2.26
CA GLY A 545 -18.26 -3.87 -3.52
C GLY A 545 -18.13 -2.51 -4.24
N GLY A 546 -18.48 -1.42 -3.56
CA GLY A 546 -18.52 -0.05 -4.09
C GLY A 546 -17.32 0.79 -3.68
N ILE A 547 -17.41 2.10 -3.97
CA ILE A 547 -16.39 3.10 -3.61
C ILE A 547 -17.06 4.22 -2.82
N GLY A 548 -16.48 4.58 -1.68
CA GLY A 548 -16.96 5.65 -0.81
C GLY A 548 -17.09 5.20 0.64
N THR A 549 -17.14 6.15 1.57
CA THR A 549 -17.20 5.87 3.01
C THR A 549 -18.63 6.08 3.53
N TYR A 550 -19.32 4.95 3.75
CA TYR A 550 -20.74 4.87 4.11
C TYR A 550 -20.98 4.73 5.60
N VAL A 551 -19.95 4.34 6.37
CA VAL A 551 -20.06 4.14 7.82
C VAL A 551 -18.90 4.83 8.53
N LYS A 552 -19.21 5.62 9.56
CA LYS A 552 -18.24 6.26 10.46
C LYS A 552 -18.49 5.82 11.91
N SER A 553 -17.62 6.17 12.85
CA SER A 553 -17.98 6.09 14.27
C SER A 553 -18.86 7.27 14.67
N ARG A 554 -19.69 7.10 15.71
CA ARG A 554 -20.39 8.22 16.36
C ARG A 554 -19.46 9.30 16.91
N ALA A 555 -18.19 8.95 17.17
CA ALA A 555 -17.15 9.87 17.63
C ALA A 555 -16.52 10.70 16.50
N GLU A 556 -16.90 10.46 15.24
CA GLU A 556 -16.46 11.22 14.08
C GLU A 556 -17.63 12.04 13.52
N THR A 557 -17.33 13.23 13.00
CA THR A 557 -18.26 14.04 12.23
C THR A 557 -18.20 13.65 10.75
N HIS A 558 -19.25 13.95 9.97
CA HIS A 558 -19.20 13.73 8.52
C HIS A 558 -18.08 14.52 7.84
N ALA A 559 -17.77 15.72 8.33
CA ALA A 559 -16.72 16.57 7.79
C ALA A 559 -15.32 15.94 7.96
N GLU A 560 -15.05 15.27 9.08
CA GLU A 560 -13.78 14.59 9.36
C GLU A 560 -13.52 13.39 8.43
N VAL A 561 -14.57 12.74 7.92
CA VAL A 561 -14.45 11.60 7.01
C VAL A 561 -13.87 11.99 5.64
N GLY A 562 -14.14 13.23 5.19
CA GLY A 562 -13.60 13.75 3.93
C GLY A 562 -14.29 13.26 2.64
N ASP A 563 -15.39 12.51 2.73
CA ASP A 563 -16.18 12.04 1.58
C ASP A 563 -17.56 12.70 1.51
N ARG A 564 -17.60 13.96 1.08
CA ARG A 564 -18.83 14.78 1.07
C ARG A 564 -19.97 14.18 0.24
N ALA A 565 -19.65 13.39 -0.80
CA ALA A 565 -20.65 12.80 -1.69
C ALA A 565 -21.57 11.81 -0.97
N ASN A 566 -21.09 11.21 0.12
CA ASN A 566 -21.82 10.22 0.90
C ASN A 566 -22.32 10.75 2.25
N ASP A 567 -22.15 12.05 2.57
CA ASP A 567 -22.61 12.66 3.83
C ASP A 567 -24.10 12.39 4.10
N ALA A 568 -24.94 12.55 3.08
CA ALA A 568 -26.39 12.39 3.21
C ALA A 568 -26.85 10.95 3.48
N VAL A 569 -26.00 9.95 3.21
CA VAL A 569 -26.34 8.52 3.36
C VAL A 569 -25.55 7.82 4.46
N ARG A 570 -24.57 8.50 5.07
CA ARG A 570 -23.66 7.90 6.05
C ARG A 570 -24.39 7.56 7.36
N VAL A 571 -24.02 6.43 7.94
CA VAL A 571 -24.52 5.96 9.25
C VAL A 571 -23.36 5.70 10.22
N ASP A 572 -23.68 5.49 11.49
CA ASP A 572 -22.69 5.13 12.51
C ASP A 572 -22.51 3.62 12.61
N GLY A 573 -21.30 3.16 12.95
CA GLY A 573 -20.98 1.74 13.12
C GLY A 573 -21.85 1.05 14.18
N ALA A 574 -22.19 1.77 15.24
CA ALA A 574 -23.11 1.31 16.28
C ALA A 574 -24.56 1.12 15.81
N GLU A 575 -24.97 1.71 14.67
CA GLU A 575 -26.31 1.54 14.10
C GLU A 575 -26.43 0.29 13.21
N LEU A 576 -25.31 -0.35 12.86
CA LEU A 576 -25.30 -1.50 11.99
C LEU A 576 -25.87 -2.73 12.70
N ARG A 577 -26.80 -3.40 12.03
CA ARG A 577 -27.45 -4.62 12.51
C ARG A 577 -27.10 -5.86 11.69
N ALA A 578 -26.25 -5.71 10.67
CA ALA A 578 -25.73 -6.85 9.93
C ALA A 578 -24.94 -7.76 10.89
N ARG A 579 -24.97 -9.08 10.69
CA ARG A 579 -24.19 -10.02 11.52
C ARG A 579 -22.73 -10.06 11.12
N ALA A 580 -22.45 -9.94 9.82
CA ALA A 580 -21.13 -9.80 9.25
C ALA A 580 -21.08 -8.68 8.21
N VAL A 581 -19.90 -8.07 8.08
CA VAL A 581 -19.57 -7.09 7.05
C VAL A 581 -18.28 -7.53 6.38
N VAL A 582 -18.23 -7.46 5.05
CA VAL A 582 -17.01 -7.68 4.27
C VAL A 582 -16.78 -6.54 3.30
N GLU A 583 -15.57 -5.99 3.32
CA GLU A 583 -15.16 -4.87 2.47
C GLU A 583 -14.35 -5.34 1.27
N GLY A 584 -15.05 -5.77 0.21
CA GLY A 584 -14.40 -6.02 -1.08
C GLY A 584 -13.91 -4.73 -1.77
N GLY A 585 -14.67 -3.65 -1.63
CA GLY A 585 -14.26 -2.30 -2.04
C GLY A 585 -13.29 -1.65 -1.06
N ASN A 586 -12.65 -0.54 -1.46
CA ASN A 586 -11.77 0.21 -0.54
C ASN A 586 -12.56 1.27 0.23
N LEU A 587 -12.21 1.47 1.51
CA LEU A 587 -12.67 2.58 2.37
C LEU A 587 -14.19 2.71 2.53
N GLY A 588 -14.91 1.58 2.61
CA GLY A 588 -16.35 1.56 2.92
C GLY A 588 -16.66 2.14 4.30
N PHE A 589 -15.73 1.92 5.22
CA PHE A 589 -15.84 2.22 6.63
C PHE A 589 -14.62 3.01 7.10
N THR A 590 -14.81 3.96 8.02
CA THR A 590 -13.67 4.49 8.77
C THR A 590 -13.14 3.41 9.70
N GLN A 591 -11.85 3.48 10.07
CA GLN A 591 -11.28 2.50 11.00
C GLN A 591 -12.02 2.49 12.35
N ARG A 592 -12.40 3.67 12.86
CA ARG A 592 -13.19 3.78 14.10
C ARG A 592 -14.57 3.13 13.97
N ALA A 593 -15.23 3.24 12.80
CA ALA A 593 -16.50 2.54 12.55
C ALA A 593 -16.36 1.03 12.64
N ARG A 594 -15.28 0.48 12.07
CA ARG A 594 -15.01 -0.96 12.13
C ARG A 594 -14.84 -1.44 13.57
N ILE A 595 -14.09 -0.67 14.37
CA ILE A 595 -13.87 -0.97 15.79
C ILE A 595 -15.18 -0.88 16.57
N GLU A 596 -15.98 0.17 16.34
CA GLU A 596 -17.28 0.36 17.00
C GLU A 596 -18.26 -0.77 16.69
N TYR A 597 -18.38 -1.17 15.42
CA TYR A 597 -19.22 -2.29 14.99
C TYR A 597 -18.71 -3.65 15.52
N ALA A 598 -17.40 -3.88 15.48
CA ALA A 598 -16.79 -5.11 16.01
C ALA A 598 -16.98 -5.23 17.53
N ALA A 599 -16.85 -4.12 18.27
CA ALA A 599 -17.07 -4.09 19.71
C ALA A 599 -18.52 -4.39 20.10
N ALA A 600 -19.49 -4.11 19.20
CA ALA A 600 -20.89 -4.48 19.36
C ALA A 600 -21.20 -5.96 19.00
N GLY A 601 -20.18 -6.75 18.64
CA GLY A 601 -20.30 -8.17 18.30
C GLY A 601 -20.41 -8.48 16.80
N GLY A 602 -20.37 -7.45 15.94
CA GLY A 602 -20.32 -7.59 14.49
C GLY A 602 -19.03 -8.24 14.01
N ARG A 603 -19.08 -9.03 12.93
CA ARG A 603 -17.89 -9.64 12.31
C ARG A 603 -17.42 -8.78 11.15
N ILE A 604 -16.21 -8.22 11.26
CA ILE A 604 -15.61 -7.35 10.25
C ILE A 604 -14.08 -7.40 10.37
N ASN A 605 -13.38 -7.30 9.23
CA ASN A 605 -11.95 -7.02 9.18
C ASN A 605 -11.70 -5.60 8.65
N THR A 606 -10.45 -5.23 8.41
CA THR A 606 -10.16 -4.09 7.53
C THR A 606 -10.26 -4.51 6.06
N ASP A 607 -10.62 -3.58 5.18
CA ASP A 607 -10.53 -3.75 3.73
C ASP A 607 -9.16 -4.24 3.25
N ALA A 608 -8.08 -3.81 3.91
CA ALA A 608 -6.71 -4.28 3.65
C ALA A 608 -6.51 -5.80 3.85
N ILE A 609 -7.40 -6.50 4.55
CA ILE A 609 -7.42 -7.96 4.66
C ILE A 609 -8.36 -8.52 3.59
N ASP A 610 -9.61 -8.05 3.58
CA ASP A 610 -10.68 -8.62 2.75
C ASP A 610 -10.38 -8.53 1.25
N ASN A 611 -9.81 -7.42 0.77
CA ASN A 611 -9.56 -7.22 -0.66
C ASN A 611 -8.08 -7.33 -1.06
N SER A 612 -7.24 -7.90 -0.18
CA SER A 612 -5.79 -8.04 -0.42
C SER A 612 -5.44 -8.95 -1.59
N ALA A 613 -6.30 -9.92 -1.94
CA ALA A 613 -6.10 -10.81 -3.08
C ALA A 613 -5.81 -10.08 -4.40
N GLY A 614 -6.45 -8.92 -4.59
CA GLY A 614 -6.24 -8.10 -5.77
C GLY A 614 -4.84 -7.50 -5.83
N VAL A 615 -4.26 -7.07 -4.71
CA VAL A 615 -2.90 -6.52 -4.73
C VAL A 615 -1.84 -7.63 -4.85
N ASP A 616 -2.10 -8.77 -4.21
CA ASP A 616 -1.25 -9.95 -4.18
C ASP A 616 -1.15 -10.64 -5.55
N CYS A 617 -2.29 -10.86 -6.24
CA CYS A 617 -2.28 -11.40 -7.60
C CYS A 617 -1.43 -10.55 -8.56
N SER A 618 -1.52 -9.23 -8.44
CA SER A 618 -0.67 -8.36 -9.26
C SER A 618 0.81 -8.38 -8.86
N ASP A 619 1.15 -8.70 -7.61
CA ASP A 619 2.56 -8.88 -7.20
C ASP A 619 3.14 -10.12 -7.88
N HIS A 620 2.40 -11.24 -7.85
CA HIS A 620 2.73 -12.44 -8.61
C HIS A 620 2.85 -12.15 -10.11
N GLU A 621 1.94 -11.36 -10.71
CA GLU A 621 2.04 -10.95 -12.11
C GLU A 621 3.36 -10.26 -12.42
N VAL A 622 3.73 -9.25 -11.63
CA VAL A 622 4.94 -8.45 -11.86
C VAL A 622 6.19 -9.32 -11.72
N ASN A 623 6.29 -10.13 -10.67
CA ASN A 623 7.45 -11.00 -10.46
C ASN A 623 7.55 -12.12 -11.52
N LEU A 624 6.41 -12.66 -11.97
CA LEU A 624 6.39 -13.60 -13.09
C LEU A 624 6.86 -12.96 -14.40
N LYS A 625 6.42 -11.74 -14.70
CA LYS A 625 6.88 -11.02 -15.90
C LYS A 625 8.37 -10.70 -15.84
N ILE A 626 8.87 -10.20 -14.71
CA ILE A 626 10.31 -9.96 -14.49
C ILE A 626 11.11 -11.25 -14.76
N LEU A 627 10.66 -12.37 -14.21
CA LEU A 627 11.31 -13.66 -14.40
C LEU A 627 11.28 -14.10 -15.87
N LEU A 628 10.10 -14.11 -16.48
CA LEU A 628 9.92 -14.64 -17.84
C LEU A 628 10.54 -13.71 -18.90
N ASP A 629 10.67 -12.41 -18.64
CA ASP A 629 11.38 -11.49 -19.52
C ASP A 629 12.88 -11.74 -19.57
N ALA A 630 13.47 -12.18 -18.46
CA ALA A 630 14.85 -12.64 -18.46
C ALA A 630 15.02 -13.89 -19.35
N VAL A 631 14.05 -14.82 -19.32
CA VAL A 631 14.02 -16.04 -20.16
C VAL A 631 13.81 -15.69 -21.64
N VAL A 632 12.93 -14.73 -21.94
CA VAL A 632 12.72 -14.23 -23.30
C VAL A 632 13.99 -13.55 -23.85
N THR A 633 14.65 -12.74 -23.03
CA THR A 633 15.90 -12.06 -23.39
C THR A 633 17.03 -13.05 -23.70
N GLN A 634 17.03 -14.22 -23.05
CA GLN A 634 17.98 -15.30 -23.30
C GLN A 634 17.63 -16.13 -24.55
N GLY A 635 16.47 -15.90 -25.17
CA GLY A 635 16.02 -16.59 -26.39
C GLY A 635 15.35 -17.95 -26.14
N GLU A 636 15.12 -18.34 -24.88
CA GLU A 636 14.46 -19.60 -24.53
C GLU A 636 12.94 -19.56 -24.72
N LEU A 637 12.33 -18.37 -24.64
CA LEU A 637 10.92 -18.12 -24.91
C LEU A 637 10.72 -16.97 -25.89
N THR A 638 9.69 -17.07 -26.71
CA THR A 638 9.12 -15.91 -27.42
C THR A 638 8.09 -15.19 -26.55
N LEU A 639 7.83 -13.91 -26.80
CA LEU A 639 6.77 -13.14 -26.11
C LEU A 639 5.41 -13.86 -26.18
N ARG A 640 5.06 -14.44 -27.34
CA ARG A 640 3.81 -15.19 -27.51
C ARG A 640 3.73 -16.43 -26.61
N GLN A 641 4.83 -17.15 -26.44
CA GLN A 641 4.88 -18.31 -25.55
C GLN A 641 4.83 -17.90 -24.09
N ARG A 642 5.49 -16.78 -23.74
CA ARG A 642 5.46 -16.17 -22.41
C ARG A 642 4.03 -15.78 -22.00
N ASP A 643 3.30 -15.10 -22.87
CA ASP A 643 1.90 -14.70 -22.60
C ASP A 643 0.96 -15.90 -22.50
N ALA A 644 1.15 -16.94 -23.34
CA ALA A 644 0.38 -18.18 -23.24
C ALA A 644 0.62 -18.91 -21.90
N LEU A 645 1.88 -18.91 -21.42
CA LEU A 645 2.23 -19.50 -20.13
C LEU A 645 1.60 -18.72 -18.97
N LEU A 646 1.56 -17.38 -19.02
CA LEU A 646 0.85 -16.58 -18.01
C LEU A 646 -0.62 -17.01 -17.91
N VAL A 647 -1.32 -17.16 -19.04
CA VAL A 647 -2.71 -17.61 -19.06
C VAL A 647 -2.86 -19.01 -18.45
N GLU A 648 -1.97 -19.95 -18.79
CA GLU A 648 -1.96 -21.32 -18.26
C GLU A 648 -1.88 -21.36 -16.72
N MET A 649 -1.11 -20.46 -16.11
CA MET A 649 -0.86 -20.43 -14.67
C MET A 649 -1.95 -19.73 -13.83
N THR A 650 -3.00 -19.19 -14.47
CA THR A 650 -4.00 -18.32 -13.81
C THR A 650 -4.61 -18.95 -12.56
N GLU A 651 -5.09 -20.20 -12.63
CA GLU A 651 -5.73 -20.83 -11.45
C GLU A 651 -4.74 -21.23 -10.37
N GLU A 652 -3.48 -21.56 -10.72
CA GLU A 652 -2.45 -21.85 -9.73
C GLU A 652 -2.07 -20.58 -8.96
N VAL A 653 -1.89 -19.45 -9.67
CA VAL A 653 -1.68 -18.14 -9.03
C VAL A 653 -2.87 -17.77 -8.15
N ALA A 654 -4.11 -18.04 -8.59
CA ALA A 654 -5.28 -17.84 -7.75
C ALA A 654 -5.20 -18.65 -6.45
N GLY A 655 -4.74 -19.90 -6.52
CA GLY A 655 -4.56 -20.76 -5.36
C GLY A 655 -3.52 -20.22 -4.37
N LEU A 656 -2.38 -19.75 -4.86
CA LEU A 656 -1.32 -19.14 -4.03
C LEU A 656 -1.83 -17.91 -3.28
N VAL A 657 -2.52 -17.01 -3.99
CA VAL A 657 -3.08 -15.77 -3.43
C VAL A 657 -4.16 -16.07 -2.38
N LEU A 658 -5.10 -16.98 -2.69
CA LEU A 658 -6.18 -17.33 -1.76
C LEU A 658 -5.65 -18.05 -0.52
N HIS A 659 -4.57 -18.83 -0.66
CA HIS A 659 -3.92 -19.44 0.49
C HIS A 659 -3.45 -18.38 1.49
N ASP A 660 -2.80 -17.29 1.05
CA ASP A 660 -2.40 -16.21 1.96
C ASP A 660 -3.62 -15.52 2.61
N ASN A 661 -4.71 -15.31 1.87
CA ASN A 661 -5.94 -14.75 2.45
C ASN A 661 -6.56 -15.63 3.55
N ILE A 662 -6.59 -16.94 3.33
CA ILE A 662 -7.09 -17.92 4.31
C ILE A 662 -6.22 -17.90 5.57
N GLU A 663 -4.90 -17.90 5.39
CA GLU A 663 -3.92 -17.91 6.47
C GLU A 663 -3.99 -16.62 7.32
N GLN A 664 -4.11 -15.46 6.70
CA GLN A 664 -4.31 -14.18 7.40
C GLN A 664 -5.61 -14.15 8.19
N ASN A 665 -6.72 -14.60 7.59
CA ASN A 665 -7.99 -14.69 8.28
C ASN A 665 -7.92 -15.63 9.49
N ARG A 666 -7.22 -16.77 9.38
CA ARG A 666 -6.98 -17.68 10.49
C ARG A 666 -6.16 -17.01 11.59
N ALA A 667 -5.11 -16.27 11.26
CA ALA A 667 -4.30 -15.53 12.23
C ALA A 667 -5.16 -14.58 13.08
N LEU A 668 -6.07 -13.84 12.43
CA LEU A 668 -6.99 -12.92 13.10
C LEU A 668 -8.01 -13.66 13.97
N GLN A 669 -8.55 -14.77 13.49
CA GLN A 669 -9.45 -15.63 14.26
C GLN A 669 -8.78 -16.11 15.55
N LEU A 670 -7.54 -16.61 15.46
CA LEU A 670 -6.79 -17.08 16.62
C LEU A 670 -6.47 -15.94 17.59
N ALA A 671 -6.08 -14.76 17.09
CA ALA A 671 -5.85 -13.58 17.94
C ALA A 671 -7.11 -13.17 18.71
N CYS A 672 -8.28 -13.15 18.04
CA CYS A 672 -9.56 -12.87 18.68
C CYS A 672 -9.95 -13.95 19.69
N ALA A 673 -9.70 -15.23 19.39
CA ALA A 673 -9.98 -16.35 20.29
C ALA A 673 -9.11 -16.32 21.57
N GLN A 674 -7.86 -15.85 21.47
CA GLN A 674 -6.99 -15.63 22.63
C GLN A 674 -7.43 -14.44 23.48
N GLY A 675 -8.03 -13.42 22.86
CA GLY A 675 -8.64 -12.28 23.54
C GLY A 675 -7.71 -11.58 24.53
N ALA A 676 -8.18 -11.37 25.76
CA ALA A 676 -7.44 -10.67 26.82
C ALA A 676 -6.09 -11.32 27.17
N ALA A 677 -5.91 -12.63 26.95
CA ALA A 677 -4.64 -13.31 27.22
C ALA A 677 -3.49 -12.80 26.32
N LEU A 678 -3.81 -12.22 25.16
CA LEU A 678 -2.82 -11.69 24.22
C LEU A 678 -2.55 -10.18 24.42
N LEU A 679 -3.46 -9.48 25.09
CA LEU A 679 -3.49 -8.01 25.15
C LEU A 679 -2.22 -7.40 25.76
N ASP A 680 -1.67 -8.01 26.79
CA ASP A 680 -0.46 -7.53 27.47
C ASP A 680 0.77 -7.53 26.54
N ALA A 681 0.91 -8.58 25.73
CA ALA A 681 1.96 -8.69 24.72
C ALA A 681 1.74 -7.71 23.56
N GLN A 682 0.48 -7.53 23.13
CA GLN A 682 0.12 -6.55 22.10
C GLN A 682 0.42 -5.11 22.56
N ALA A 683 0.10 -4.77 23.80
CA ALA A 683 0.39 -3.46 24.38
C ALA A 683 1.90 -3.16 24.45
N ARG A 684 2.73 -4.16 24.75
CA ARG A 684 4.20 -4.01 24.68
C ARG A 684 4.69 -3.87 23.24
N PHE A 685 4.12 -4.64 22.31
CA PHE A 685 4.50 -4.57 20.91
C PHE A 685 4.14 -3.21 20.28
N ILE A 686 2.96 -2.66 20.58
CA ILE A 686 2.57 -1.30 20.17
C ILE A 686 3.63 -0.28 20.63
N ARG A 687 3.97 -0.30 21.93
CA ARG A 687 4.99 0.60 22.49
C ARG A 687 6.37 0.41 21.85
N HIS A 688 6.74 -0.82 21.51
CA HIS A 688 7.98 -1.10 20.80
C HIS A 688 8.00 -0.45 19.41
N LEU A 689 6.93 -0.62 18.63
CA LEU A 689 6.80 -0.03 17.30
C LEU A 689 6.77 1.50 17.31
N GLU A 690 6.17 2.11 18.34
CA GLU A 690 6.19 3.57 18.50
C GLU A 690 7.58 4.07 18.88
N LYS A 691 8.26 3.39 19.80
CA LYS A 691 9.62 3.75 20.21
C LYS A 691 10.61 3.64 19.05
N SER A 692 10.39 2.71 18.12
CA SER A 692 11.18 2.58 16.89
C SER A 692 10.74 3.52 15.75
N GLY A 693 9.71 4.35 15.96
CA GLY A 693 9.19 5.27 14.94
C GLY A 693 8.45 4.59 13.79
N ARG A 694 8.14 3.30 13.92
CA ARG A 694 7.44 2.50 12.89
C ARG A 694 5.94 2.73 12.92
N LEU A 695 5.37 2.93 14.11
CA LEU A 695 3.94 3.09 14.35
C LEU A 695 3.63 4.43 14.99
N ASP A 696 2.53 5.06 14.56
CA ASP A 696 1.85 6.12 15.31
C ASP A 696 0.46 5.57 15.68
N ARG A 697 0.23 5.32 16.97
CA ARG A 697 -1.02 4.68 17.43
C ARG A 697 -2.26 5.54 17.15
N ALA A 698 -2.13 6.87 17.23
CA ALA A 698 -3.26 7.78 17.03
C ALA A 698 -3.68 7.80 15.56
N LEU A 699 -2.67 7.76 14.68
CA LEU A 699 -2.85 7.72 13.24
C LEU A 699 -3.47 6.39 12.76
N GLU A 700 -3.22 5.27 13.45
CA GLU A 700 -3.81 3.96 13.15
C GLU A 700 -5.04 3.61 14.00
N PHE A 701 -5.48 4.53 14.86
CA PHE A 701 -6.64 4.35 15.73
C PHE A 701 -6.55 3.15 16.67
N LEU A 702 -5.32 2.85 17.15
CA LEU A 702 -5.08 1.85 18.18
C LEU A 702 -5.29 2.44 19.58
N PRO A 703 -5.74 1.63 20.56
CA PRO A 703 -6.08 2.13 21.89
C PRO A 703 -4.86 2.66 22.66
N GLY A 704 -5.10 3.69 23.48
CA GLY A 704 -4.12 4.23 24.41
C GLY A 704 -3.86 3.30 25.60
N ASP A 705 -2.85 3.61 26.42
CA ASP A 705 -2.48 2.78 27.58
C ASP A 705 -3.62 2.66 28.62
N GLU A 706 -4.37 3.75 28.85
CA GLU A 706 -5.54 3.75 29.76
C GLU A 706 -6.66 2.84 29.25
N GLU A 707 -6.95 2.91 27.94
CA GLU A 707 -7.98 2.07 27.32
C GLU A 707 -7.58 0.60 27.32
N LEU A 708 -6.31 0.29 27.02
CA LEU A 708 -5.76 -1.06 27.10
C LEU A 708 -5.87 -1.63 28.53
N ALA A 709 -5.58 -0.82 29.55
CA ALA A 709 -5.72 -1.22 30.95
C ALA A 709 -7.19 -1.49 31.33
N ALA A 710 -8.11 -0.63 30.89
CA ALA A 710 -9.55 -0.83 31.11
C ALA A 710 -10.08 -2.09 30.43
N ARG A 711 -9.67 -2.36 29.17
CA ARG A 711 -10.03 -3.60 28.46
C ARG A 711 -9.47 -4.84 29.15
N LYS A 712 -8.22 -4.81 29.63
CA LYS A 712 -7.61 -5.90 30.40
C LYS A 712 -8.42 -6.21 31.67
N ALA A 713 -8.81 -5.19 32.42
CA ALA A 713 -9.63 -5.34 33.63
C ALA A 713 -11.04 -5.91 33.33
N ALA A 714 -11.59 -5.60 32.16
CA ALA A 714 -12.87 -6.13 31.69
C ALA A 714 -12.78 -7.52 31.01
N GLY A 715 -11.58 -8.11 30.91
CA GLY A 715 -11.39 -9.38 30.19
C GLY A 715 -11.57 -9.28 28.67
N LEU A 716 -11.45 -8.08 28.10
CA LEU A 716 -11.61 -7.81 26.67
C LEU A 716 -10.25 -7.75 25.98
N GLY A 717 -10.17 -8.25 24.74
CA GLY A 717 -8.99 -8.13 23.87
C GLY A 717 -9.11 -6.97 22.87
N LEU A 718 -8.19 -6.95 21.89
CA LEU A 718 -8.35 -6.14 20.69
C LEU A 718 -9.40 -6.76 19.75
N THR A 719 -10.13 -5.91 19.04
CA THR A 719 -11.07 -6.29 17.99
C THR A 719 -10.35 -6.80 16.74
N SER A 720 -11.05 -7.51 15.84
CA SER A 720 -10.45 -8.02 14.58
C SER A 720 -9.83 -6.90 13.72
N PRO A 721 -10.45 -5.71 13.55
CA PRO A 721 -9.82 -4.59 12.83
C PRO A 721 -8.54 -4.05 13.49
N GLU A 722 -8.44 -4.02 14.82
CA GLU A 722 -7.22 -3.62 15.53
C GLU A 722 -6.12 -4.69 15.39
N ASN A 723 -6.50 -5.97 15.47
CA ASN A 723 -5.58 -7.09 15.24
C ASN A 723 -5.06 -7.11 13.79
N ALA A 724 -5.87 -6.74 12.80
CA ALA A 724 -5.46 -6.63 11.41
C ALA A 724 -4.37 -5.59 11.20
N VAL A 725 -4.49 -4.43 11.85
CA VAL A 725 -3.43 -3.41 11.86
C VAL A 725 -2.15 -3.97 12.46
N LEU A 726 -2.20 -4.56 13.66
CA LEU A 726 -1.01 -5.14 14.30
C LEU A 726 -0.37 -6.28 13.48
N LEU A 727 -1.18 -7.10 12.82
CA LEU A 727 -0.70 -8.17 11.95
C LEU A 727 0.13 -7.60 10.78
N ALA A 728 -0.36 -6.53 10.14
CA ALA A 728 0.36 -5.86 9.07
C ALA A 728 1.67 -5.23 9.55
N TYR A 729 1.67 -4.54 10.70
CA TYR A 729 2.89 -3.96 11.26
C TYR A 729 3.91 -5.01 11.68
N ALA A 730 3.48 -6.16 12.21
CA ALA A 730 4.37 -7.27 12.52
C ALA A 730 5.04 -7.84 11.27
N LYS A 731 4.31 -7.95 10.15
CA LYS A 731 4.89 -8.36 8.86
C LYS A 731 5.90 -7.36 8.34
N LEU A 732 5.57 -6.07 8.36
CA LEU A 732 6.46 -5.00 7.89
C LEU A 732 7.74 -4.91 8.71
N ASP A 733 7.64 -4.95 10.04
CA ASP A 733 8.79 -4.93 10.96
C ASP A 733 9.69 -6.15 10.73
N LEU A 734 9.12 -7.35 10.67
CA LEU A 734 9.86 -8.58 10.43
C LEU A 734 10.48 -8.63 9.04
N TYR A 735 9.77 -8.17 8.00
CA TYR A 735 10.25 -8.09 6.63
C TYR A 735 11.53 -7.25 6.56
N GLU A 736 11.53 -6.05 7.15
CA GLU A 736 12.69 -5.17 7.12
C GLU A 736 13.88 -5.77 7.89
N GLU A 737 13.65 -6.33 9.08
CA GLU A 737 14.73 -6.97 9.85
C GLU A 737 15.31 -8.18 9.10
N VAL A 738 14.47 -9.03 8.50
CA VAL A 738 14.92 -10.17 7.68
C VAL A 738 15.67 -9.70 6.44
N LEU A 739 15.13 -8.73 5.71
CA LEU A 739 15.76 -8.20 4.49
C LEU A 739 17.13 -7.58 4.78
N SER A 740 17.31 -6.98 5.96
CA SER A 740 18.58 -6.38 6.39
C SER A 740 19.62 -7.41 6.89
N SER A 741 19.23 -8.68 7.03
CA SER A 741 20.08 -9.76 7.53
C SER A 741 20.68 -10.63 6.40
N ASP A 742 21.39 -11.69 6.79
CA ASP A 742 21.90 -12.76 5.94
C ASP A 742 20.91 -13.91 5.72
N LEU A 743 19.73 -13.86 6.33
CA LEU A 743 18.71 -14.91 6.23
C LEU A 743 18.24 -15.16 4.79
N PRO A 744 18.05 -14.15 3.92
CA PRO A 744 17.64 -14.40 2.53
C PRO A 744 18.64 -15.25 1.71
N GLU A 745 19.91 -15.33 2.13
CA GLU A 745 20.95 -16.16 1.52
C GLU A 745 21.05 -17.57 2.12
N ASP A 746 20.42 -17.81 3.27
CA ASP A 746 20.50 -19.08 4.00
C ASP A 746 19.84 -20.21 3.17
N PRO A 747 20.57 -21.31 2.86
CA PRO A 747 20.05 -22.42 2.07
C PRO A 747 18.75 -23.03 2.62
N ALA A 748 18.53 -22.97 3.94
CA ALA A 748 17.32 -23.47 4.57
C ALA A 748 16.04 -22.74 4.10
N PHE A 749 16.17 -21.51 3.61
CA PHE A 749 15.06 -20.67 3.16
C PHE A 749 14.97 -20.54 1.64
N ALA A 750 15.89 -21.14 0.89
CA ALA A 750 15.85 -21.13 -0.58
C ALA A 750 14.51 -21.69 -1.11
N GLY A 751 13.90 -22.65 -0.41
CA GLY A 751 12.58 -23.19 -0.75
C GLY A 751 11.46 -22.15 -0.77
N ALA A 752 11.55 -21.08 0.04
CA ALA A 752 10.56 -20.01 0.05
C ALA A 752 10.52 -19.25 -1.28
N LEU A 753 11.69 -18.99 -1.89
CA LEU A 753 11.79 -18.37 -3.20
C LEU A 753 11.10 -19.21 -4.28
N PHE A 754 11.32 -20.52 -4.28
CA PHE A 754 10.68 -21.40 -5.25
C PHE A 754 9.18 -21.51 -5.00
N ALA A 755 8.73 -21.62 -3.74
CA ALA A 755 7.33 -21.75 -3.39
C ALA A 755 6.47 -20.53 -3.81
N TYR A 756 7.09 -19.36 -3.96
CA TYR A 756 6.43 -18.16 -4.48
C TYR A 756 5.96 -18.31 -5.94
N PHE A 757 6.68 -19.09 -6.75
CA PHE A 757 6.36 -19.25 -8.18
C PHE A 757 5.48 -20.49 -8.44
N PRO A 758 4.59 -20.44 -9.44
CA PRO A 758 3.81 -21.58 -9.93
C PRO A 758 4.69 -22.75 -10.38
N GLU A 759 4.19 -23.98 -10.27
CA GLU A 759 4.87 -25.24 -10.57
C GLU A 759 5.41 -25.27 -12.00
N ALA A 760 4.66 -24.75 -12.97
CA ALA A 760 5.09 -24.66 -14.34
C ALA A 760 6.41 -23.88 -14.49
N VAL A 761 6.59 -22.79 -13.74
CA VAL A 761 7.85 -22.01 -13.73
C VAL A 761 8.92 -22.72 -12.91
N ARG A 762 8.58 -23.28 -11.75
CA ARG A 762 9.54 -24.00 -10.88
C ARG A 762 10.25 -25.13 -11.60
N THR A 763 9.50 -25.88 -12.41
CA THR A 763 10.01 -27.04 -13.14
C THR A 763 10.82 -26.64 -14.37
N ARG A 764 10.36 -25.62 -15.11
CA ARG A 764 10.96 -25.24 -16.41
C ARG A 764 12.10 -24.23 -16.30
N PHE A 765 12.05 -23.30 -15.34
CA PHE A 765 12.91 -22.10 -15.29
C PHE A 765 13.59 -21.93 -13.93
N ARG A 766 14.06 -23.04 -13.36
CA ARG A 766 14.66 -23.07 -12.01
C ARG A 766 15.90 -22.17 -11.88
N GLU A 767 16.73 -22.07 -12.92
CA GLU A 767 17.88 -21.15 -12.95
C GLU A 767 17.46 -19.68 -12.98
N ALA A 768 16.39 -19.36 -13.72
CA ALA A 768 15.87 -18.00 -13.80
C ALA A 768 15.32 -17.53 -12.43
N ILE A 769 14.63 -18.42 -11.70
CA ILE A 769 14.19 -18.17 -10.32
C ILE A 769 15.40 -17.83 -9.42
N ALA A 770 16.47 -18.62 -9.48
CA ALA A 770 17.65 -18.42 -8.63
C ALA A 770 18.40 -17.09 -8.90
N ARG A 771 18.25 -16.54 -10.12
CA ARG A 771 18.82 -15.25 -10.55
C ARG A 771 17.81 -14.09 -10.48
N HIS A 772 16.61 -14.30 -9.94
CA HIS A 772 15.59 -13.27 -9.89
C HIS A 772 16.11 -12.00 -9.19
N PRO A 773 15.97 -10.79 -9.77
CA PRO A 773 16.52 -9.56 -9.20
C PRO A 773 16.01 -9.24 -7.79
N LEU A 774 14.76 -9.64 -7.49
CA LEU A 774 14.11 -9.43 -6.18
C LEU A 774 14.12 -10.67 -5.29
N LYS A 775 15.06 -11.61 -5.48
CA LYS A 775 15.05 -12.87 -4.72
C LYS A 775 15.11 -12.64 -3.20
N ARG A 776 15.83 -11.60 -2.75
CA ARG A 776 15.98 -11.29 -1.32
C ARG A 776 14.66 -10.81 -0.74
N GLU A 777 13.99 -9.90 -1.45
CA GLU A 777 12.71 -9.32 -1.07
C GLU A 777 11.61 -10.38 -1.10
N ILE A 778 11.58 -11.26 -2.11
CA ILE A 778 10.62 -12.40 -2.17
C ILE A 778 10.81 -13.32 -0.96
N VAL A 779 12.04 -13.74 -0.65
CA VAL A 779 12.30 -14.61 0.50
C VAL A 779 11.88 -13.93 1.80
N ALA A 780 12.26 -12.66 2.00
CA ALA A 780 11.89 -11.91 3.19
C ALA A 780 10.37 -11.82 3.37
N THR A 781 9.62 -11.49 2.30
CA THR A 781 8.16 -11.43 2.33
C THR A 781 7.53 -12.79 2.62
N CYS A 782 7.92 -13.84 1.90
CA CYS A 782 7.37 -15.19 2.11
C CYS A 782 7.61 -15.71 3.53
N VAL A 783 8.80 -15.46 4.07
CA VAL A 783 9.17 -15.86 5.43
C VAL A 783 8.41 -15.05 6.47
N ALA A 784 8.31 -13.73 6.31
CA ALA A 784 7.57 -12.87 7.21
C ALA A 784 6.07 -13.23 7.23
N ASN A 785 5.45 -13.38 6.06
CA ASN A 785 4.06 -13.84 5.94
C ASN A 785 3.87 -15.22 6.57
N GLY A 786 4.68 -16.20 6.19
CA GLY A 786 4.55 -17.57 6.69
C GLY A 786 4.69 -17.68 8.21
N LEU A 787 5.61 -16.90 8.81
CA LEU A 787 5.76 -16.86 10.26
C LEU A 787 4.59 -16.15 10.92
N VAL A 788 4.28 -14.92 10.49
CA VAL A 788 3.29 -14.07 11.17
C VAL A 788 1.87 -14.63 11.02
N ASN A 789 1.52 -15.17 9.85
CA ASN A 789 0.22 -15.80 9.62
C ASN A 789 0.03 -17.07 10.48
N LEU A 790 1.10 -17.83 10.72
CA LEU A 790 1.04 -19.03 11.54
C LEU A 790 1.09 -18.71 13.04
N ALA A 791 2.06 -17.90 13.47
CA ALA A 791 2.42 -17.71 14.87
C ALA A 791 1.78 -16.48 15.53
N GLY A 792 1.27 -15.54 14.74
CA GLY A 792 0.66 -14.29 15.18
C GLY A 792 1.62 -13.11 15.33
N ALA A 793 1.04 -11.91 15.40
CA ALA A 793 1.75 -10.63 15.31
C ALA A 793 2.86 -10.41 16.36
N VAL A 794 2.66 -10.90 17.59
CA VAL A 794 3.59 -10.64 18.71
C VAL A 794 4.62 -11.75 18.93
N PHE A 795 4.62 -12.80 18.10
CA PHE A 795 5.44 -13.99 18.35
C PHE A 795 6.93 -13.68 18.38
N VAL A 796 7.45 -13.04 17.32
CA VAL A 796 8.87 -12.69 17.21
C VAL A 796 9.27 -11.73 18.32
N PHE A 797 8.48 -10.68 18.53
CA PHE A 797 8.71 -9.68 19.56
C PHE A 797 8.86 -10.32 20.96
N ARG A 798 7.94 -11.21 21.37
CA ARG A 798 8.03 -11.89 22.67
C ARG A 798 9.31 -12.71 22.80
N LEU A 799 9.67 -13.49 21.77
CA LEU A 799 10.89 -14.31 21.84
C LEU A 799 12.15 -13.44 21.92
N ARG A 800 12.18 -12.28 21.28
CA ARG A 800 13.26 -11.30 21.42
C ARG A 800 13.35 -10.76 22.84
N GLU A 801 12.21 -10.37 23.44
CA GLU A 801 12.18 -9.93 24.84
C GLU A 801 12.68 -11.02 25.80
N GLU A 802 12.33 -12.28 25.54
CA GLU A 802 12.63 -13.42 26.42
C GLU A 802 14.07 -13.95 26.28
N THR A 803 14.69 -13.81 25.10
CA THR A 803 15.98 -14.45 24.79
C THR A 803 17.09 -13.48 24.41
N GLY A 804 16.76 -12.22 24.07
CA GLY A 804 17.71 -11.25 23.51
C GLY A 804 18.17 -11.57 22.08
N ALA A 805 17.60 -12.58 21.42
CA ALA A 805 17.96 -12.96 20.07
C ALA A 805 17.56 -11.90 19.02
N GLN A 806 18.24 -11.91 17.87
CA GLN A 806 17.85 -11.10 16.71
C GLN A 806 16.68 -11.77 15.97
N ALA A 807 15.86 -11.01 15.23
CA ALA A 807 14.71 -11.60 14.53
C ALA A 807 15.12 -12.69 13.53
N ALA A 808 16.25 -12.54 12.84
CA ALA A 808 16.76 -13.57 11.93
C ALA A 808 16.99 -14.92 12.64
N ASP A 809 17.54 -14.90 13.86
CA ASP A 809 17.75 -16.12 14.65
C ASP A 809 16.42 -16.71 15.15
N VAL A 810 15.47 -15.84 15.52
CA VAL A 810 14.10 -16.27 15.87
C VAL A 810 13.43 -16.97 14.70
N VAL A 811 13.59 -16.46 13.48
CA VAL A 811 13.06 -17.07 12.26
C VAL A 811 13.70 -18.43 11.97
N ARG A 812 15.04 -18.55 12.12
CA ARG A 812 15.76 -19.84 11.98
C ARG A 812 15.27 -20.87 12.98
N ALA A 813 15.22 -20.50 14.25
CA ALA A 813 14.72 -21.35 15.32
C ALA A 813 13.22 -21.71 15.15
N TRP A 814 12.43 -20.79 14.59
CA TRP A 814 11.03 -21.05 14.25
C TRP A 814 10.91 -22.07 13.12
N ALA A 815 11.70 -21.93 12.05
CA ALA A 815 11.71 -22.88 10.94
C ALA A 815 12.11 -24.28 11.43
N LEU A 816 13.15 -24.38 12.28
CA LEU A 816 13.55 -25.62 12.93
C LEU A 816 12.40 -26.25 13.72
N ALA A 817 11.76 -25.50 14.62
CA ALA A 817 10.66 -26.01 15.43
C ALA A 817 9.43 -26.40 14.59
N ARG A 818 9.09 -25.60 13.57
CA ARG A 818 7.98 -25.84 12.65
C ARG A 818 8.15 -27.16 11.93
N ASP A 819 9.34 -27.41 11.40
CA ASP A 819 9.61 -28.58 10.56
C ASP A 819 9.88 -29.82 11.43
N ALA A 820 10.59 -29.67 12.55
CA ALA A 820 10.85 -30.75 13.51
C ALA A 820 9.56 -31.36 14.09
N PHE A 821 8.54 -30.53 14.37
CA PHE A 821 7.25 -30.99 14.88
C PHE A 821 6.17 -31.19 13.80
N ALA A 822 6.54 -31.11 12.51
CA ALA A 822 5.59 -31.22 11.40
C ALA A 822 4.36 -30.28 11.53
N VAL A 823 4.58 -29.07 12.05
CA VAL A 823 3.51 -28.09 12.39
C VAL A 823 2.63 -27.77 11.19
N ARG A 824 3.19 -27.71 9.97
CA ARG A 824 2.42 -27.46 8.75
C ARG A 824 1.35 -28.53 8.51
N ALA A 825 1.76 -29.80 8.52
CA ALA A 825 0.85 -30.93 8.30
C ALA A 825 -0.24 -31.00 9.37
N LEU A 826 0.11 -30.74 10.64
CA LEU A 826 -0.85 -30.70 11.75
C LEU A 826 -1.82 -29.52 11.65
N SER A 827 -1.33 -28.36 11.23
CA SER A 827 -2.16 -27.17 10.98
C SER A 827 -3.15 -27.40 9.85
N GLU A 828 -2.69 -27.97 8.72
CA GLU A 828 -3.55 -28.34 7.59
C GLU A 828 -4.61 -29.37 8.00
N ALA A 829 -4.22 -30.40 8.77
CA ALA A 829 -5.15 -31.38 9.31
C ALA A 829 -6.23 -30.72 10.19
N ALA A 830 -5.85 -29.79 11.08
CA ALA A 830 -6.79 -29.07 11.93
C ALA A 830 -7.74 -28.16 11.13
N VAL A 831 -7.24 -27.51 10.06
CA VAL A 831 -8.07 -26.72 9.13
C VAL A 831 -9.07 -27.60 8.39
N SER A 832 -8.64 -28.79 7.95
CA SER A 832 -9.48 -29.73 7.18
C SER A 832 -10.67 -30.30 7.96
N LEU A 833 -10.74 -30.11 9.28
CA LEU A 833 -11.88 -30.51 10.11
C LEU A 833 -13.14 -29.66 9.88
N ASP A 834 -13.11 -28.75 8.91
CA ASP A 834 -14.17 -27.81 8.62
C ASP A 834 -15.54 -28.49 8.49
N ALA A 835 -16.57 -27.84 9.06
CA ALA A 835 -17.94 -28.33 9.26
C ALA A 835 -18.13 -29.55 10.17
N ARG A 836 -17.08 -30.22 10.68
CA ARG A 836 -17.21 -31.40 11.56
C ARG A 836 -17.13 -31.07 13.05
N VAL A 837 -16.42 -30.00 13.41
CA VAL A 837 -16.16 -29.62 14.80
C VAL A 837 -16.39 -28.13 15.04
N PRO A 838 -16.79 -27.71 16.26
CA PRO A 838 -16.99 -26.30 16.59
C PRO A 838 -15.73 -25.45 16.38
N VAL A 839 -15.95 -24.18 16.02
CA VAL A 839 -14.86 -23.21 15.77
C VAL A 839 -13.95 -23.00 16.99
N ALA A 840 -14.54 -22.99 18.19
CA ALA A 840 -13.79 -22.84 19.45
C ALA A 840 -12.76 -23.97 19.64
N LEU A 841 -13.18 -25.22 19.42
CA LEU A 841 -12.30 -26.39 19.57
C LEU A 841 -11.14 -26.37 18.57
N ARG A 842 -11.41 -26.03 17.30
CA ARG A 842 -10.34 -25.89 16.30
C ARG A 842 -9.33 -24.81 16.68
N SER A 843 -9.83 -23.69 17.20
CA SER A 843 -8.99 -22.59 17.66
C SER A 843 -8.12 -23.04 18.83
N GLU A 844 -8.65 -23.83 19.76
CA GLU A 844 -7.90 -24.41 20.88
C GLU A 844 -6.81 -25.39 20.43
N LEU A 845 -7.12 -26.29 19.50
CA LEU A 845 -6.13 -27.21 18.91
C LEU A 845 -4.97 -26.44 18.27
N MET A 846 -5.29 -25.41 17.49
CA MET A 846 -4.29 -24.53 16.87
C MET A 846 -3.48 -23.76 17.91
N ILE A 847 -4.12 -23.16 18.92
CA ILE A 847 -3.42 -22.44 19.99
C ILE A 847 -2.45 -23.38 20.73
N THR A 848 -2.83 -24.64 20.97
CA THR A 848 -1.98 -25.63 21.66
C THR A 848 -0.79 -26.03 20.79
N LEU A 849 -1.00 -26.24 19.49
CA LEU A 849 0.08 -26.46 18.52
C LEU A 849 1.06 -25.27 18.48
N LEU A 850 0.55 -24.04 18.50
CA LEU A 850 1.39 -22.83 18.51
C LEU A 850 2.17 -22.66 19.83
N ARG A 851 1.63 -23.13 20.97
CA ARG A 851 2.38 -23.18 22.24
C ARG A 851 3.55 -24.16 22.15
N LEU A 852 3.34 -25.35 21.58
CA LEU A 852 4.43 -26.32 21.34
C LEU A 852 5.50 -25.71 20.44
N MET A 853 5.10 -25.11 19.31
CA MET A 853 6.01 -24.44 18.39
C MET A 853 6.80 -23.33 19.10
N GLY A 854 6.14 -22.45 19.86
CA GLY A 854 6.81 -21.37 20.59
C GLY A 854 7.83 -21.86 21.61
N ARG A 855 7.52 -22.94 22.34
CA ARG A 855 8.48 -23.58 23.26
C ARG A 855 9.67 -24.19 22.51
N GLY A 856 9.41 -24.87 21.39
CA GLY A 856 10.47 -25.43 20.54
C GLY A 856 11.38 -24.35 19.96
N THR A 857 10.81 -23.26 19.46
CA THR A 857 11.59 -22.11 18.95
C THR A 857 12.51 -21.57 20.04
N ARG A 858 12.00 -21.37 21.25
CA ARG A 858 12.82 -20.93 22.39
C ARG A 858 13.92 -21.92 22.75
N TRP A 859 13.61 -23.22 22.72
CA TRP A 859 14.57 -24.29 23.01
C TRP A 859 15.77 -24.25 22.05
N PHE A 860 15.53 -24.02 20.76
CA PHE A 860 16.59 -23.83 19.76
C PHE A 860 17.36 -22.52 19.96
N LEU A 861 16.68 -21.41 20.27
CA LEU A 861 17.34 -20.12 20.54
C LEU A 861 18.33 -20.16 21.71
N ARG A 862 18.08 -21.01 22.70
CA ARG A 862 19.01 -21.25 23.81
C ARG A 862 20.24 -22.06 23.43
N ARG A 863 20.26 -22.63 22.22
CA ARG A 863 21.36 -23.43 21.66
C ARG A 863 21.82 -22.81 20.33
N PRO A 864 22.49 -21.64 20.37
CA PRO A 864 22.83 -20.89 19.15
C PRO A 864 23.63 -21.70 18.13
N ALA A 865 24.42 -22.70 18.57
CA ALA A 865 25.14 -23.59 17.68
C ALA A 865 24.23 -24.37 16.72
N LEU A 866 23.04 -24.80 17.19
CA LEU A 866 22.04 -25.51 16.38
C LEU A 866 21.27 -24.58 15.43
N VAL A 867 21.23 -23.28 15.72
CA VAL A 867 20.51 -22.30 14.89
C VAL A 867 21.36 -21.82 13.70
N ARG A 868 22.69 -21.95 13.79
CA ARG A 868 23.64 -21.49 12.75
C ARG A 868 23.49 -22.23 11.42
N ASP A 869 23.19 -23.52 11.46
CA ASP A 869 22.91 -24.33 10.27
C ASP A 869 21.57 -25.06 10.48
N PRO A 870 20.45 -24.41 10.12
CA PRO A 870 19.13 -25.00 10.30
C PRO A 870 18.94 -26.28 9.47
N SER A 871 19.57 -26.37 8.29
CA SER A 871 19.44 -27.54 7.43
C SER A 871 20.12 -28.78 8.02
N ALA A 872 21.35 -28.63 8.50
CA ALA A 872 22.08 -29.73 9.15
C ALA A 872 21.36 -30.18 10.43
N THR A 873 20.93 -29.22 11.26
CA THR A 873 20.21 -29.51 12.51
C THR A 873 18.90 -30.23 12.23
N LEU A 874 18.11 -29.78 11.24
CA LEU A 874 16.84 -30.43 10.91
C LEU A 874 17.03 -31.86 10.41
N ALA A 875 18.08 -32.12 9.63
CA ALA A 875 18.39 -33.47 9.12
C ALA A 875 18.65 -34.48 10.26
N GLU A 876 19.18 -34.03 11.40
CA GLU A 876 19.41 -34.88 12.56
C GLU A 876 18.18 -34.99 13.48
N PHE A 877 17.50 -33.87 13.73
CA PHE A 877 16.40 -33.81 14.70
C PHE A 877 15.08 -34.36 14.16
N ALA A 878 14.69 -34.03 12.92
CA ALA A 878 13.36 -34.37 12.39
C ALA A 878 13.07 -35.88 12.36
N PRO A 879 13.98 -36.77 11.88
CA PRO A 879 13.73 -38.21 11.88
C PRO A 879 13.56 -38.80 13.29
N ARG A 880 14.34 -38.28 14.25
CA ARG A 880 14.29 -38.71 15.66
C ARG A 880 12.97 -38.31 16.32
N ILE A 881 12.54 -37.07 16.10
CA ILE A 881 11.28 -36.56 16.65
C ILE A 881 10.08 -37.26 16.02
N ALA A 882 10.10 -37.50 14.71
CA ALA A 882 9.06 -38.26 14.03
C ALA A 882 8.94 -39.69 14.60
N ARG A 883 10.07 -40.37 14.80
CA ARG A 883 10.11 -41.70 15.41
C ARG A 883 9.55 -41.73 16.83
N LEU A 884 9.88 -40.71 17.63
CA LEU A 884 9.34 -40.56 18.98
C LEU A 884 7.84 -40.26 18.98
N ALA A 885 7.36 -39.42 18.07
CA ALA A 885 5.94 -39.10 17.95
C ALA A 885 5.08 -40.34 17.65
N GLU A 886 5.56 -41.25 16.79
CA GLU A 886 4.87 -42.49 16.46
C GLU A 886 4.75 -43.46 17.66
N ARG A 887 5.80 -43.51 18.49
CA ARG A 887 5.89 -44.49 19.59
C ARG A 887 5.61 -43.93 20.97
N LEU A 888 5.29 -42.63 21.07
CA LEU A 888 5.10 -41.94 22.33
C LEU A 888 4.16 -42.67 23.30
N PRO A 889 2.99 -43.22 22.88
CA PRO A 889 2.09 -43.93 23.79
C PRO A 889 2.70 -45.18 24.46
N GLU A 890 3.72 -45.79 23.84
CA GLU A 890 4.43 -46.96 24.36
C GLU A 890 5.60 -46.59 25.28
N LEU A 891 6.13 -45.37 25.14
CA LEU A 891 7.32 -44.90 25.86
C LEU A 891 6.99 -44.14 27.15
N LEU A 892 5.75 -43.65 27.28
CA LEU A 892 5.28 -42.91 28.44
C LEU A 892 5.04 -43.83 29.66
N GLY A 893 5.35 -43.32 30.85
CA GLY A 893 5.01 -43.97 32.11
C GLY A 893 3.49 -44.07 32.34
N HIS A 894 3.06 -44.90 33.29
CA HIS A 894 1.65 -45.22 33.52
C HIS A 894 0.76 -43.97 33.71
N GLU A 895 1.23 -42.95 34.45
CA GLU A 895 0.48 -41.71 34.68
C GLU A 895 0.40 -40.81 33.44
N ASP A 896 1.48 -40.70 32.66
CA ASP A 896 1.51 -39.90 31.42
C ASP A 896 0.64 -40.53 30.34
N ARG A 897 0.68 -41.86 30.26
CA ARG A 897 -0.20 -42.64 29.40
C ARG A 897 -1.66 -42.47 29.79
N GLY A 898 -2.00 -42.50 31.07
CA GLY A 898 -3.38 -42.27 31.53
C GLY A 898 -3.92 -40.88 31.18
N ALA A 899 -3.09 -39.84 31.28
CA ALA A 899 -3.47 -38.49 30.87
C ALA A 899 -3.63 -38.34 29.35
N LEU A 900 -2.74 -38.98 28.57
CA LEU A 900 -2.86 -39.07 27.12
C LEU A 900 -4.16 -39.77 26.71
N GLU A 901 -4.47 -40.92 27.31
CA GLU A 901 -5.69 -41.70 27.04
C GLU A 901 -6.97 -40.92 27.40
N ALA A 902 -6.94 -40.14 28.48
CA ALA A 902 -8.05 -39.26 28.85
C ALA A 902 -8.27 -38.12 27.83
N ALA A 903 -7.20 -37.44 27.41
CA ALA A 903 -7.27 -36.40 26.39
C ALA A 903 -7.76 -36.95 25.04
N LEU A 904 -7.29 -38.14 24.64
CA LEU A 904 -7.76 -38.87 23.47
C LEU A 904 -9.26 -39.17 23.53
N ALA A 905 -9.74 -39.68 24.67
CA ALA A 905 -11.16 -40.00 24.87
C ALA A 905 -12.05 -38.75 24.76
N GLN A 906 -11.58 -37.61 25.28
CA GLN A 906 -12.26 -36.33 25.13
C GLN A 906 -12.30 -35.88 23.67
N SER A 907 -11.17 -35.82 22.98
CA SER A 907 -11.11 -35.40 21.58
C SER A 907 -11.94 -36.27 20.64
N ARG A 908 -12.04 -37.59 20.91
CA ARG A 908 -12.95 -38.50 20.18
C ARG A 908 -14.42 -38.14 20.38
N THR A 909 -14.80 -37.80 21.60
CA THR A 909 -16.17 -37.37 21.94
C THR A 909 -16.54 -36.07 21.22
N GLU A 910 -15.56 -35.19 21.04
CA GLU A 910 -15.69 -33.91 20.36
C GLU A 910 -15.59 -34.01 18.83
N GLY A 911 -15.40 -35.21 18.28
CA GLY A 911 -15.41 -35.47 16.83
C GLY A 911 -14.08 -35.23 16.11
N VAL A 912 -12.97 -35.10 16.85
CA VAL A 912 -11.63 -34.97 16.26
C VAL A 912 -11.14 -36.33 15.74
N PRO A 913 -10.68 -36.44 14.48
CA PRO A 913 -10.13 -37.68 13.94
C PRO A 913 -8.96 -38.22 14.75
N GLU A 914 -8.89 -39.54 14.89
CA GLU A 914 -7.93 -40.25 15.73
C GLU A 914 -6.46 -39.79 15.57
N PRO A 915 -5.91 -39.66 14.33
CA PRO A 915 -4.50 -39.28 14.18
C PRO A 915 -4.19 -37.87 14.72
N LEU A 916 -5.14 -36.94 14.58
CA LEU A 916 -5.00 -35.57 15.06
C LEU A 916 -5.27 -35.46 16.56
N ALA A 917 -6.24 -36.23 17.07
CA ALA A 917 -6.49 -36.36 18.51
C ALA A 917 -5.22 -36.86 19.22
N LEU A 918 -4.60 -37.93 18.71
CA LEU A 918 -3.35 -38.47 19.26
C LEU A 918 -2.21 -37.46 19.23
N SER A 919 -2.02 -36.79 18.09
CA SER A 919 -0.98 -35.78 17.95
C SER A 919 -1.18 -34.64 18.95
N SER A 920 -2.40 -34.10 19.04
CA SER A 920 -2.72 -32.99 19.94
C SER A 920 -2.58 -33.33 21.41
N ALA A 921 -3.03 -34.51 21.83
CA ALA A 921 -2.85 -35.02 23.18
C ALA A 921 -1.36 -35.25 23.52
N SER A 922 -0.54 -35.48 22.51
CA SER A 922 0.90 -35.73 22.64
C SER A 922 1.77 -34.47 22.69
N PHE A 923 1.24 -33.28 22.40
CA PHE A 923 2.06 -32.07 22.25
C PHE A 923 2.91 -31.71 23.47
N GLU A 924 2.41 -31.91 24.69
CA GLU A 924 3.18 -31.68 25.91
C GLU A 924 4.38 -32.63 26.03
N ALA A 925 4.16 -33.93 25.78
CA ALA A 925 5.21 -34.93 25.82
C ALA A 925 6.19 -34.80 24.64
N LEU A 926 5.71 -34.36 23.47
CA LEU A 926 6.52 -34.16 22.28
C LEU A 926 7.55 -33.03 22.46
N TYR A 927 7.32 -32.08 23.37
CA TYR A 927 8.34 -31.07 23.69
C TYR A 927 9.64 -31.71 24.22
N ALA A 928 9.55 -32.76 25.04
CA ALA A 928 10.72 -33.49 25.55
C ALA A 928 11.50 -34.22 24.45
N ALA A 929 10.89 -34.43 23.27
CA ALA A 929 11.56 -35.06 22.14
C ALA A 929 12.77 -34.24 21.64
N LEU A 930 12.82 -32.93 21.90
CA LEU A 930 13.98 -32.10 21.56
C LEU A 930 15.20 -32.46 22.42
N ASP A 931 15.03 -32.55 23.74
CA ASP A 931 16.11 -32.94 24.66
C ASP A 931 16.53 -34.39 24.41
N ILE A 932 15.57 -35.30 24.20
CA ILE A 932 15.86 -36.71 23.88
C ILE A 932 16.61 -36.85 22.56
N ALA A 933 16.21 -36.10 21.51
CA ALA A 933 16.90 -36.12 20.23
C ALA A 933 18.33 -35.59 20.36
N GLN A 934 18.54 -34.50 21.11
CA GLN A 934 19.87 -33.98 21.40
C GLN A 934 20.74 -35.01 22.13
N LEU A 935 20.23 -35.62 23.21
CA LEU A 935 20.95 -36.64 23.96
C LEU A 935 21.28 -37.87 23.11
N SER A 936 20.38 -38.30 22.23
CA SER A 936 20.64 -39.38 21.26
C SER A 936 21.78 -39.04 20.31
N ILE A 937 21.86 -37.79 19.84
CA ILE A 937 22.95 -37.32 18.97
C ILE A 937 24.28 -37.29 19.74
N GLU A 938 24.29 -36.67 20.93
CA GLU A 938 25.50 -36.50 21.75
C GLU A 938 26.09 -37.83 22.24
N THR A 939 25.23 -38.78 22.60
CA THR A 939 25.66 -40.10 23.12
C THR A 939 25.85 -41.16 22.02
N GLY A 940 25.37 -40.89 20.80
CA GLY A 940 25.30 -41.88 19.72
C GLY A 940 24.34 -43.05 19.99
N SER A 941 23.46 -42.93 21.00
CA SER A 941 22.52 -43.98 21.39
C SER A 941 21.23 -43.93 20.58
N ASP A 942 20.56 -45.09 20.48
CA ASP A 942 19.23 -45.20 19.88
C ASP A 942 18.21 -44.29 20.60
N VAL A 943 17.42 -43.54 19.82
CA VAL A 943 16.51 -42.51 20.32
C VAL A 943 15.41 -43.08 21.22
N GLU A 944 14.94 -44.31 20.95
CA GLU A 944 13.89 -44.95 21.75
C GLU A 944 14.45 -45.38 23.11
N ARG A 945 15.70 -45.85 23.14
CA ARG A 945 16.40 -46.18 24.38
C ARG A 945 16.62 -44.95 25.26
N VAL A 946 17.03 -43.82 24.66
CA VAL A 946 17.18 -42.55 25.39
C VAL A 946 15.82 -42.09 25.92
N ALA A 947 14.75 -42.16 25.11
CA ALA A 947 13.41 -41.80 25.54
C ALA A 947 12.91 -42.64 26.71
N ALA A 948 13.06 -43.97 26.64
CA ALA A 948 12.67 -44.87 27.72
C ALA A 948 13.41 -44.56 29.02
N THR A 949 14.70 -44.22 28.93
CA THR A 949 15.53 -43.82 30.09
C THR A 949 15.06 -42.47 30.64
N TYR A 950 14.85 -41.48 29.77
CA TYR A 950 14.38 -40.14 30.12
C TYR A 950 13.03 -40.18 30.85
N PHE A 951 12.02 -40.85 30.28
CA PHE A 951 10.70 -40.94 30.90
C PHE A 951 10.71 -41.80 32.18
N SER A 952 11.53 -42.85 32.25
CA SER A 952 11.68 -43.63 33.48
C SER A 952 12.34 -42.83 34.60
N ALA A 953 13.37 -42.04 34.29
CA ALA A 953 14.01 -41.14 35.25
C ALA A 953 13.03 -40.06 35.73
N ALA A 954 12.25 -39.48 34.81
CA ALA A 954 11.22 -38.51 35.14
C ALA A 954 10.13 -39.08 36.07
N ALA A 955 9.71 -40.33 35.84
CA ALA A 955 8.75 -41.02 36.69
C ALA A 955 9.33 -41.37 38.07
N LEU A 956 10.57 -41.87 38.14
CA LEU A 956 11.23 -42.24 39.38
C LEU A 956 11.46 -41.03 40.31
N LEU A 957 11.76 -39.86 39.73
CA LEU A 957 12.05 -38.62 40.44
C LEU A 957 10.83 -37.70 40.58
N GLU A 958 9.64 -38.16 40.20
CA GLU A 958 8.38 -37.38 40.24
C GLU A 958 8.46 -36.00 39.56
N LEU A 959 9.27 -35.89 38.50
CA LEU A 959 9.53 -34.65 37.78
C LEU A 959 8.23 -34.01 37.25
N ARG A 960 7.23 -34.82 36.92
CA ARG A 960 5.93 -34.34 36.47
C ARG A 960 5.22 -33.45 37.50
N TRP A 961 5.31 -33.79 38.79
CA TRP A 961 4.68 -32.99 39.84
C TRP A 961 5.30 -31.59 39.89
N VAL A 962 6.63 -31.50 39.81
CA VAL A 962 7.37 -30.22 39.77
C VAL A 962 6.96 -29.40 38.54
N ALA A 963 6.92 -30.01 37.36
CA ALA A 963 6.48 -29.35 36.13
C ALA A 963 5.05 -28.78 36.26
N ALA A 964 4.14 -29.52 36.91
CA ALA A 964 2.77 -29.08 37.18
C ALA A 964 2.74 -27.89 38.16
N GLN A 965 3.56 -27.88 39.21
CA GLN A 965 3.68 -26.73 40.13
C GLN A 965 4.19 -25.48 39.41
N ILE A 966 5.22 -25.61 38.58
CA ILE A 966 5.72 -24.49 37.77
C ILE A 966 4.63 -24.00 36.81
N ALA A 967 3.84 -24.91 36.23
CA ALA A 967 2.74 -24.53 35.36
C ALA A 967 1.60 -23.79 36.08
N ALA A 968 1.35 -24.11 37.34
CA ALA A 968 0.35 -23.47 38.18
C ALA A 968 0.75 -22.07 38.69
N LEU A 969 2.01 -21.65 38.50
CA LEU A 969 2.46 -20.30 38.86
C LEU A 969 1.67 -19.23 38.09
N PRO A 970 1.33 -18.10 38.74
CA PRO A 970 0.64 -16.99 38.10
C PRO A 970 1.46 -16.46 36.91
N GLY A 971 0.77 -15.97 35.89
CA GLY A 971 1.39 -15.45 34.66
C GLY A 971 0.73 -14.16 34.18
N GLU A 972 0.19 -13.36 35.10
CA GLU A 972 -0.65 -12.19 34.81
C GLU A 972 0.18 -10.94 34.43
N SER A 973 1.44 -10.93 34.85
CA SER A 973 2.42 -9.90 34.52
C SER A 973 3.59 -10.45 33.69
N GLN A 974 4.27 -9.57 32.97
CA GLN A 974 5.48 -9.88 32.20
C GLN A 974 6.53 -10.62 33.04
N TRP A 975 6.84 -10.12 34.23
CA TRP A 975 7.87 -10.70 35.10
C TRP A 975 7.49 -12.09 35.61
N GLN A 976 6.22 -12.29 35.96
CA GLN A 976 5.72 -13.61 36.34
C GLN A 976 5.76 -14.58 35.15
N GLY A 977 5.40 -14.13 33.95
CA GLY A 977 5.52 -14.91 32.72
C GLY A 977 6.97 -15.32 32.42
N LEU A 978 7.90 -14.36 32.51
CA LEU A 978 9.33 -14.60 32.33
C LEU A 978 9.89 -15.56 33.37
N ALA A 979 9.57 -15.37 34.65
CA ALA A 979 10.03 -16.23 35.75
C ALA A 979 9.50 -17.66 35.60
N ARG A 980 8.20 -17.81 35.31
CA ARG A 980 7.60 -19.13 35.06
C ARG A 980 8.26 -19.84 33.88
N SER A 981 8.50 -19.12 32.79
CA SER A 981 9.19 -19.67 31.64
C SER A 981 10.65 -20.04 31.93
N ALA A 982 11.39 -19.19 32.65
CA ALA A 982 12.76 -19.46 33.05
C ALA A 982 12.85 -20.73 33.92
N LEU A 983 11.97 -20.86 34.92
CA LEU A 983 11.88 -22.04 35.78
C LEU A 983 11.55 -23.31 34.99
N ARG A 984 10.60 -23.26 34.05
CA ARG A 984 10.28 -24.41 33.18
C ARG A 984 11.49 -24.87 32.39
N ASP A 985 12.25 -23.93 31.85
CA ASP A 985 13.38 -24.26 30.97
C ASP A 985 14.60 -24.75 31.78
N GLU A 986 14.87 -24.15 32.95
CA GLU A 986 15.87 -24.65 33.89
C GLU A 986 15.53 -26.07 34.36
N PHE A 987 14.26 -26.30 34.67
CA PHE A 987 13.74 -27.60 35.03
C PHE A 987 13.92 -28.63 33.89
N ALA A 988 13.56 -28.28 32.65
CA ALA A 988 13.76 -29.16 31.50
C ALA A 988 15.25 -29.47 31.27
N SER A 989 16.13 -28.47 31.43
CA SER A 989 17.58 -28.65 31.30
C SER A 989 18.15 -29.56 32.40
N ALA A 990 17.66 -29.42 33.64
CA ALA A 990 18.05 -30.29 34.74
C ALA A 990 17.55 -31.73 34.54
N ALA A 991 16.32 -31.90 34.05
CA ALA A 991 15.76 -33.21 33.69
C ALA A 991 16.60 -33.90 32.59
N ALA A 992 16.99 -33.15 31.55
CA ALA A 992 17.84 -33.65 30.48
C ALA A 992 19.27 -33.98 30.94
N ALA A 993 19.84 -33.25 31.90
CA ALA A 993 21.16 -33.56 32.44
C ALA A 993 21.17 -34.77 33.39
N LEU A 994 20.02 -35.10 33.99
CA LEU A 994 19.84 -36.27 34.86
C LEU A 994 19.63 -37.57 34.07
N ALA A 995 18.97 -37.47 32.91
CA ALA A 995 18.72 -38.58 32.00
C ALA A 995 19.96 -38.95 31.19
#